data_AF-A0A971P3K8-F1
#
_entry.id   AF-A0A971P3K8-F1
#
_cell.length_a   1.000
_cell.length_b   1.000
_cell.length_c   1.000
_cell.angle_alpha   90.00
_cell.angle_beta   90.00
_cell.angle_gamma   90.00
#
_symmetry.space_group_name_H-M   'P 1'
#
loop_
_entity.id
_entity.type
_entity.pdbx_description
1 polymer ?
#
loop_
_entity_poly.entity_id
_entity_poly.type
_entity_poly.pdbx_seq_one_letter_code
_entity_poly.pdbx_strand_id
1 'polypeptide(L)'
;MVIGFGFWFRVYGLEARPMHTDEAVHAAKFGTLMDEGFYAYDPDEYHGPTLNYLTLLVAKLRGQSHYTQIDETTLRLVPALIGTLLLLTPLLFFDGIGLRAAVFSTVLLALSPAFVYFSRYYIQEMLLVLFTAGFLGGLWRYLRTEGRGWILMAGVCAGLMHATKETCAFTFAAVLLALLLSLVVAESPTRFTLYNRNGLLGLLAAIVTSALFFSSFGQNPDGILDSVLTYTYWFGRAGQHSIHAHPWYWYLDLLVWIEFVQPIVWNEDVIVAGALFGFFFAFRRHETLSHRRFFCVFLAFFTLIMTVIYSAIPYKTPWCTLNFLYGMVLLAGLAGDRLLTWDMGSWSRRVMISVFILFGIASPLVQSVLLNGRYAAHPGNPWAYAHTGPDVFEIDRVVRQAAAAHPDGKNMYIQVVAPGHDYWPLPWYLRDFSQVAYTAAVDGRQPNPDLVLCHAESKPQILRKLYDYPPPGQRQLYVPLFDDPIELRPSVEWRGVLTRTLWEKAFGQAEPVPDPAALKSDEVHAVQIEPSRREIKNLVKFSHQAMNTVFEMWIQHDNGSYAGRAARTAFHEADRLEQELSRFIDNSDIGRINAAAAGDMIVVSPDTMACLIAAEEAYDLTGGAFDVTVGPLVRLWKTGQPTPEAIAALQQTRKGRAYTLTPDAMSVTVLRDNIGLDLSGVAKGYALDRMADILREWGIDRALVHGGTSTVLAMGAPVERDGWPVVLSNPYNPAERLARLELAHQTLSCSGLDRGSHIINPTTGHPVVDRRAVWLLTTAPGAMADALTTALMVMPIEAVETFSQTRPEASLLLVFADAAAPLLRLGDWPTP
;
A
#
# COMPACT_ATOMS: atom_id res chain seq x y z
N MET A 1 34.14 6.13 5.76
CA MET A 1 32.89 6.21 6.56
C MET A 1 31.65 6.04 5.70
N VAL A 2 31.36 6.95 4.74
CA VAL A 2 30.15 6.88 3.89
C VAL A 2 29.97 5.52 3.20
N ILE A 3 31.03 4.98 2.58
CA ILE A 3 30.98 3.65 1.93
C ILE A 3 30.67 2.53 2.93
N GLY A 4 31.27 2.58 4.13
CA GLY A 4 31.03 1.58 5.17
C GLY A 4 29.60 1.62 5.71
N PHE A 5 29.06 2.83 5.93
CA PHE A 5 27.64 3.01 6.25
C PHE A 5 26.73 2.56 5.12
N GLY A 6 27.04 2.95 3.88
CA GLY A 6 26.28 2.58 2.69
C GLY A 6 26.26 1.07 2.44
N PHE A 7 27.35 0.36 2.74
CA PHE A 7 27.42 -1.10 2.75
C PHE A 7 26.48 -1.67 3.81
N TRP A 8 26.67 -1.30 5.08
CA TRP A 8 25.82 -1.77 6.19
C TRP A 8 24.34 -1.54 5.91
N PHE A 9 23.97 -0.36 5.41
CA PHE A 9 22.58 0.02 5.17
C PHE A 9 21.93 -0.82 4.05
N ARG A 10 22.73 -1.34 3.11
CA ARG A 10 22.27 -2.19 2.01
C ARG A 10 22.23 -3.67 2.37
N VAL A 11 23.03 -4.14 3.32
CA VAL A 11 23.07 -5.57 3.71
C VAL A 11 22.26 -5.90 4.96
N TYR A 12 21.88 -4.89 5.76
CA TYR A 12 21.15 -5.12 7.00
C TYR A 12 19.70 -5.61 6.74
N GLY A 13 19.34 -6.82 7.17
CA GLY A 13 17.96 -7.35 7.11
C GLY A 13 17.45 -7.57 5.68
N LEU A 14 18.23 -8.22 4.83
CA LEU A 14 17.88 -8.48 3.42
C LEU A 14 16.70 -9.45 3.27
N GLU A 15 16.46 -10.28 4.27
CA GLU A 15 15.40 -11.29 4.36
C GLU A 15 14.03 -10.72 4.77
N ALA A 16 13.98 -9.50 5.32
CA ALA A 16 12.80 -8.97 5.99
C ALA A 16 11.60 -8.67 5.05
N ARG A 17 11.86 -8.36 3.76
CA ARG A 17 10.81 -8.06 2.79
C ARG A 17 10.33 -9.34 2.09
N PRO A 18 9.01 -9.52 1.86
CA PRO A 18 8.49 -10.53 0.94
C PRO A 18 9.23 -10.55 -0.40
N MET A 19 9.35 -11.72 -1.01
CA MET A 19 9.91 -11.84 -2.35
C MET A 19 8.96 -11.17 -3.34
N HIS A 20 9.45 -10.20 -4.11
CA HIS A 20 8.64 -9.65 -5.19
C HIS A 20 8.47 -10.65 -6.34
N THR A 21 7.41 -10.51 -7.14
CA THR A 21 7.17 -11.30 -8.37
C THR A 21 8.41 -11.37 -9.27
N ASP A 22 8.98 -10.23 -9.67
CA ASP A 22 10.18 -10.18 -10.52
C ASP A 22 11.41 -10.80 -9.85
N GLU A 23 11.58 -10.63 -8.53
CA GLU A 23 12.69 -11.26 -7.80
C GLU A 23 12.55 -12.80 -7.84
N ALA A 24 11.33 -13.31 -7.65
CA ALA A 24 11.03 -14.74 -7.68
C ALA A 24 11.22 -15.36 -9.08
N VAL A 25 10.83 -14.65 -10.14
CA VAL A 25 11.06 -15.08 -11.53
C VAL A 25 12.57 -15.16 -11.81
N HIS A 26 13.33 -14.13 -11.44
CA HIS A 26 14.79 -14.16 -11.58
C HIS A 26 15.44 -15.27 -10.73
N ALA A 27 14.91 -15.53 -9.54
CA ALA A 27 15.38 -16.61 -8.69
C ALA A 27 15.16 -17.99 -9.34
N ALA A 28 14.01 -18.21 -9.99
CA ALA A 28 13.72 -19.45 -10.71
C ALA A 28 14.65 -19.66 -11.92
N LYS A 29 14.92 -18.59 -12.69
CA LYS A 29 15.93 -18.62 -13.77
C LYS A 29 17.32 -18.96 -13.23
N PHE A 30 17.69 -18.38 -12.08
CA PHE A 30 18.94 -18.71 -11.42
C PHE A 30 18.99 -20.17 -10.95
N GLY A 31 17.88 -20.71 -10.45
CA GLY A 31 17.75 -22.13 -10.10
C GLY A 31 18.07 -23.04 -11.27
N THR A 32 17.53 -22.73 -12.46
CA THR A 32 17.80 -23.46 -13.70
C THR A 32 19.30 -23.46 -14.03
N LEU A 33 19.99 -22.32 -13.90
CA LEU A 33 21.45 -22.24 -14.06
C LEU A 33 22.19 -23.14 -13.06
N MET A 34 21.74 -23.22 -11.81
CA MET A 34 22.37 -24.07 -10.79
C MET A 34 22.19 -25.55 -11.08
N ASP A 35 21.00 -25.94 -11.54
CA ASP A 35 20.65 -27.34 -11.74
C ASP A 35 21.17 -27.88 -13.08
N GLU A 36 21.12 -27.09 -14.16
CA GLU A 36 21.58 -27.49 -15.50
C GLU A 36 23.06 -27.16 -15.76
N GLY A 37 23.64 -26.22 -14.99
CA GLY A 37 25.05 -25.81 -15.11
C GLY A 37 25.35 -24.75 -16.18
N PHE A 38 24.33 -24.31 -16.94
CA PHE A 38 24.44 -23.22 -17.91
C PHE A 38 23.17 -22.35 -17.94
N TYR A 39 23.28 -21.14 -18.50
CA TYR A 39 22.16 -20.22 -18.68
C TYR A 39 21.68 -20.25 -20.13
N ALA A 40 20.43 -20.65 -20.37
CA ALA A 40 19.79 -20.50 -21.66
C ALA A 40 19.16 -19.10 -21.77
N TYR A 41 19.68 -18.25 -22.67
CA TYR A 41 19.08 -16.94 -22.91
C TYR A 41 17.82 -17.10 -23.76
N ASP A 42 16.70 -16.57 -23.26
CA ASP A 42 15.43 -16.55 -23.97
C ASP A 42 15.19 -15.14 -24.54
N PRO A 43 15.12 -14.97 -25.88
CA PRO A 43 14.86 -13.67 -26.50
C PRO A 43 13.45 -13.12 -26.23
N ASP A 44 12.49 -13.95 -25.80
CA ASP A 44 11.10 -13.57 -25.49
C ASP A 44 10.89 -13.17 -24.03
N GLU A 45 11.63 -13.77 -23.10
CA GLU A 45 11.37 -13.64 -21.65
C GLU A 45 12.25 -12.58 -20.95
N TYR A 46 13.03 -11.84 -21.77
CA TYR A 46 13.85 -10.68 -21.47
C TYR A 46 14.85 -10.84 -20.29
N HIS A 47 15.97 -10.10 -20.36
CA HIS A 47 17.07 -10.05 -19.39
C HIS A 47 18.24 -11.01 -19.62
N GLY A 48 19.42 -10.43 -19.49
CA GLY A 48 20.67 -11.13 -19.74
C GLY A 48 21.20 -11.93 -18.54
N PRO A 49 22.25 -12.75 -18.78
CA PRO A 49 22.80 -13.71 -17.84
C PRO A 49 23.59 -13.14 -16.65
N THR A 50 23.98 -11.85 -16.66
CA THR A 50 24.96 -11.32 -15.69
C THR A 50 24.54 -11.46 -14.24
N LEU A 51 23.30 -11.13 -13.88
CA LEU A 51 22.77 -11.27 -12.52
C LEU A 51 22.89 -12.72 -12.02
N ASN A 52 22.52 -13.70 -12.85
CA ASN A 52 22.54 -15.11 -12.50
C ASN A 52 23.97 -15.61 -12.24
N TYR A 53 24.94 -15.26 -13.08
CA TYR A 53 26.33 -15.66 -12.88
C TYR A 53 27.02 -14.97 -11.69
N LEU A 54 26.70 -13.70 -11.41
CA LEU A 54 27.18 -13.05 -10.19
C LEU A 54 26.58 -13.69 -8.94
N THR A 55 25.33 -14.11 -9.01
CA THR A 55 24.66 -14.84 -7.92
C THR A 55 25.25 -16.23 -7.74
N LEU A 56 25.66 -16.91 -8.82
CA LEU A 56 26.37 -18.19 -8.76
C LEU A 56 27.66 -18.09 -7.93
N LEU A 57 28.39 -16.98 -8.03
CA LEU A 57 29.58 -16.73 -7.20
C LEU A 57 29.20 -16.62 -5.72
N VAL A 58 28.16 -15.86 -5.40
CA VAL A 58 27.68 -15.70 -4.01
C VAL A 58 27.18 -17.03 -3.43
N ALA A 59 26.38 -17.79 -4.19
CA ALA A 59 25.90 -19.11 -3.78
C ALA A 59 27.07 -20.07 -3.50
N LYS A 60 28.09 -20.10 -4.38
CA LYS A 60 29.32 -20.89 -4.16
C LYS A 60 30.07 -20.49 -2.90
N LEU A 61 30.22 -19.19 -2.64
CA LEU A 61 30.86 -18.68 -1.41
C LEU A 61 30.09 -19.06 -0.14
N ARG A 62 28.77 -19.22 -0.25
CA ARG A 62 27.91 -19.67 0.85
C ARG A 62 27.76 -21.20 0.93
N GLY A 63 28.42 -21.95 0.06
CA GLY A 63 28.34 -23.42 0.01
C GLY A 63 26.98 -23.95 -0.45
N GLN A 64 26.21 -23.16 -1.22
CA GLN A 64 24.93 -23.56 -1.78
C GLN A 64 25.13 -24.06 -3.22
N SER A 65 24.71 -25.29 -3.48
CA SER A 65 24.87 -25.97 -4.77
C SER A 65 23.55 -26.31 -5.47
N HIS A 66 22.41 -26.11 -4.82
CA HIS A 66 21.09 -26.43 -5.38
C HIS A 66 20.09 -25.30 -5.16
N TYR A 67 19.09 -25.21 -6.03
CA TYR A 67 18.05 -24.17 -5.99
C TYR A 67 17.32 -24.08 -4.64
N THR A 68 17.03 -25.22 -4.01
CA THR A 68 16.33 -25.29 -2.72
C THR A 68 17.14 -24.76 -1.53
N GLN A 69 18.46 -24.64 -1.66
CA GLN A 69 19.35 -24.16 -0.59
C GLN A 69 19.52 -22.65 -0.58
N ILE A 70 19.13 -21.97 -1.66
CA ILE A 70 19.24 -20.52 -1.82
C ILE A 70 18.17 -19.84 -0.97
N ASP A 71 18.53 -18.73 -0.35
CA ASP A 71 17.63 -17.85 0.39
C ASP A 71 17.63 -16.42 -0.18
N GLU A 72 16.71 -15.58 0.27
CA GLU A 72 16.55 -14.18 -0.11
C GLU A 72 17.86 -13.40 0.08
N THR A 73 18.59 -13.69 1.15
CA THR A 73 19.87 -13.05 1.47
C THR A 73 20.92 -13.36 0.42
N THR A 74 20.98 -14.59 -0.12
CA THR A 74 21.92 -14.99 -1.18
C THR A 74 21.68 -14.15 -2.43
N LEU A 75 20.41 -14.04 -2.83
CA LEU A 75 20.00 -13.29 -4.01
C LEU A 75 20.27 -11.80 -3.83
N ARG A 76 19.71 -11.21 -2.77
CA ARG A 76 19.75 -9.76 -2.52
C ARG A 76 21.13 -9.24 -2.11
N LEU A 77 22.06 -10.11 -1.70
CA LEU A 77 23.44 -9.71 -1.45
C LEU A 77 24.13 -9.22 -2.73
N VAL A 78 23.78 -9.76 -3.91
CA VAL A 78 24.34 -9.31 -5.19
C VAL A 78 24.02 -7.83 -5.47
N PRO A 79 22.75 -7.39 -5.59
CA PRO A 79 22.45 -5.97 -5.79
C PRO A 79 22.93 -5.09 -4.63
N ALA A 80 23.06 -5.61 -3.40
CA ALA A 80 23.58 -4.84 -2.26
C ALA A 80 25.09 -4.56 -2.41
N LEU A 81 25.87 -5.56 -2.84
CA LEU A 81 27.28 -5.41 -3.16
C LEU A 81 27.48 -4.49 -4.38
N ILE A 82 26.66 -4.66 -5.42
CA ILE A 82 26.68 -3.82 -6.62
C ILE A 82 26.35 -2.36 -6.28
N GLY A 83 25.30 -2.13 -5.47
CA GLY A 83 24.94 -0.80 -4.98
C GLY A 83 26.02 -0.17 -4.11
N THR A 84 26.76 -0.99 -3.34
CA THR A 84 27.92 -0.52 -2.57
C THR A 84 29.09 -0.14 -3.48
N LEU A 85 29.39 -0.95 -4.50
CA LEU A 85 30.42 -0.64 -5.50
C LEU A 85 30.07 0.63 -6.28
N LEU A 86 28.78 0.87 -6.55
CA LEU A 86 28.31 2.09 -7.19
C LEU A 86 28.72 3.35 -6.41
N LEU A 87 28.81 3.29 -5.07
CA LEU A 87 29.25 4.41 -4.22
C LEU A 87 30.70 4.84 -4.51
N LEU A 88 31.52 3.97 -5.10
CA LEU A 88 32.90 4.30 -5.49
C LEU A 88 32.99 5.01 -6.84
N THR A 89 31.97 4.85 -7.69
CA THR A 89 32.03 5.30 -9.08
C THR A 89 32.08 6.82 -9.27
N PRO A 90 31.52 7.68 -8.39
CA PRO A 90 31.72 9.13 -8.49
C PRO A 90 33.20 9.54 -8.47
N LEU A 91 34.06 8.76 -7.81
CA LEU A 91 35.51 8.99 -7.77
C LEU A 91 36.19 8.78 -9.13
N LEU A 92 35.59 8.06 -10.07
CA LEU A 92 36.14 7.94 -11.44
C LEU A 92 36.10 9.27 -12.19
N PHE A 93 35.26 10.19 -11.74
CA PHE A 93 34.99 11.49 -12.37
C PHE A 93 35.58 12.68 -11.61
N PHE A 94 36.39 12.44 -10.56
CA PHE A 94 36.88 13.49 -9.66
C PHE A 94 37.64 14.62 -10.36
N ASP A 95 38.36 14.33 -11.44
CA ASP A 95 39.10 15.33 -12.22
C ASP A 95 38.22 16.06 -13.25
N GLY A 96 37.01 15.55 -13.52
CA GLY A 96 35.96 16.17 -14.34
C GLY A 96 35.02 17.05 -13.52
N ILE A 97 34.36 16.51 -12.49
CA ILE A 97 33.38 17.23 -11.65
C ILE A 97 33.99 17.90 -10.40
N GLY A 98 35.19 17.48 -9.97
CA GLY A 98 35.83 17.92 -8.73
C GLY A 98 35.72 16.88 -7.61
N LEU A 99 36.74 16.79 -6.75
CA LEU A 99 36.78 15.81 -5.65
C LEU A 99 35.66 16.03 -4.63
N ARG A 100 35.38 17.29 -4.27
CA ARG A 100 34.27 17.62 -3.36
C ARG A 100 32.92 17.21 -3.97
N ALA A 101 32.70 17.51 -5.25
CA ALA A 101 31.50 17.10 -5.97
C ALA A 101 31.33 15.58 -6.01
N ALA A 102 32.42 14.83 -6.22
CA ALA A 102 32.40 13.36 -6.17
C ALA A 102 32.02 12.83 -4.78
N VAL A 103 32.54 13.45 -3.70
CA VAL A 103 32.16 13.09 -2.32
C VAL A 103 30.68 13.41 -2.06
N PHE A 104 30.18 14.59 -2.48
CA PHE A 104 28.76 14.93 -2.36
C PHE A 104 27.86 13.94 -3.10
N SER A 105 28.23 13.60 -4.34
CA SER A 105 27.52 12.59 -5.14
C SER A 105 27.46 11.25 -4.42
N THR A 106 28.56 10.85 -3.77
CA THR A 106 28.63 9.60 -2.99
C THR A 106 27.69 9.62 -1.78
N VAL A 107 27.57 10.75 -1.08
CA VAL A 107 26.64 10.90 0.05
C VAL A 107 25.19 10.81 -0.41
N LEU A 108 24.82 11.55 -1.46
CA LEU A 108 23.46 11.51 -2.02
C LEU A 108 23.09 10.10 -2.48
N LEU A 109 24.01 9.42 -3.18
CA LEU A 109 23.81 8.05 -3.63
C LEU A 109 23.68 7.05 -2.47
N ALA A 110 24.41 7.27 -1.37
CA ALA A 110 24.37 6.39 -0.21
C ALA A 110 23.02 6.46 0.52
N LEU A 111 22.32 7.60 0.45
CA LEU A 111 21.12 7.93 1.21
C LEU A 111 19.82 8.03 0.39
N SER A 112 19.91 8.03 -0.95
CA SER A 112 18.75 8.09 -1.84
C SER A 112 17.78 6.92 -1.57
N PRO A 113 16.49 7.20 -1.27
CA PRO A 113 15.46 6.18 -1.11
C PRO A 113 15.41 5.18 -2.27
N ALA A 114 15.45 5.65 -3.51
CA ALA A 114 15.42 4.79 -4.69
C ALA A 114 16.63 3.85 -4.75
N PHE A 115 17.85 4.40 -4.60
CA PHE A 115 19.07 3.61 -4.68
C PHE A 115 19.24 2.65 -3.51
N VAL A 116 18.78 3.00 -2.30
CA VAL A 116 18.81 2.08 -1.17
C VAL A 116 17.79 0.97 -1.39
N TYR A 117 16.55 1.29 -1.77
CA TYR A 117 15.49 0.29 -2.00
C TYR A 117 15.87 -0.73 -3.07
N PHE A 118 16.28 -0.28 -4.26
CA PHE A 118 16.61 -1.20 -5.36
C PHE A 118 17.95 -1.90 -5.22
N SER A 119 18.88 -1.37 -4.41
CA SER A 119 20.08 -2.14 -4.03
C SER A 119 19.77 -3.34 -3.12
N ARG A 120 18.54 -3.46 -2.64
CA ARG A 120 18.05 -4.57 -1.82
C ARG A 120 16.99 -5.40 -2.57
N TYR A 121 16.95 -5.26 -3.89
CA TYR A 121 15.93 -5.83 -4.76
C TYR A 121 16.62 -6.61 -5.88
N TYR A 122 16.38 -7.92 -5.94
CA TYR A 122 17.06 -8.85 -6.84
C TYR A 122 16.58 -8.72 -8.30
N ILE A 123 17.02 -7.64 -8.95
CA ILE A 123 16.80 -7.36 -10.39
C ILE A 123 18.08 -6.85 -11.06
N GLN A 124 18.03 -6.79 -12.39
CA GLN A 124 19.14 -6.41 -13.26
C GLN A 124 19.56 -4.92 -13.16
N GLU A 125 18.65 -4.04 -12.75
CA GLU A 125 18.82 -2.59 -12.95
C GLU A 125 20.05 -2.01 -12.23
N MET A 126 20.33 -2.47 -11.00
CA MET A 126 21.50 -2.01 -10.25
C MET A 126 22.81 -2.36 -10.95
N LEU A 127 22.88 -3.53 -11.60
CA LEU A 127 24.04 -3.96 -12.38
C LEU A 127 24.20 -3.07 -13.61
N LEU A 128 23.10 -2.80 -14.33
CA LEU A 128 23.11 -1.94 -15.51
C LEU A 128 23.63 -0.53 -15.17
N VAL A 129 23.22 0.02 -14.03
CA VAL A 129 23.70 1.34 -13.57
C VAL A 129 25.18 1.31 -13.19
N LEU A 130 25.65 0.26 -12.49
CA LEU A 130 27.08 0.10 -12.17
C LEU A 130 27.94 -0.02 -13.43
N PHE A 131 27.52 -0.87 -14.38
CA PHE A 131 28.26 -1.05 -15.62
C PHE A 131 28.21 0.20 -16.50
N THR A 132 27.10 0.95 -16.50
CA THR A 132 27.01 2.26 -17.13
C THR A 132 28.02 3.24 -16.52
N ALA A 133 28.08 3.33 -15.18
CA ALA A 133 29.03 4.17 -14.47
C ALA A 133 30.49 3.76 -14.76
N GLY A 134 30.78 2.46 -14.80
CA GLY A 134 32.09 1.91 -15.14
C GLY A 134 32.47 2.14 -16.61
N PHE A 135 31.52 2.06 -17.54
CA PHE A 135 31.73 2.37 -18.95
C PHE A 135 32.07 3.85 -19.15
N LEU A 136 31.25 4.76 -18.61
CA LEU A 136 31.50 6.20 -18.64
C LEU A 136 32.81 6.56 -17.95
N GLY A 137 33.06 5.99 -16.78
CA GLY A 137 34.28 6.19 -16.01
C GLY A 137 35.52 5.69 -16.76
N GLY A 138 35.47 4.50 -17.35
CA GLY A 138 36.57 3.93 -18.15
C GLY A 138 36.89 4.79 -19.37
N LEU A 139 35.87 5.23 -20.11
CA LEU A 139 36.06 6.16 -21.23
C LEU A 139 36.68 7.47 -20.77
N TRP A 140 36.16 8.06 -19.69
CA TRP A 140 36.70 9.30 -19.14
C TRP A 140 38.14 9.14 -18.66
N ARG A 141 38.47 8.09 -17.91
CA ARG A 141 39.84 7.83 -17.45
C ARG A 141 40.81 7.55 -18.59
N TYR A 142 40.36 6.85 -19.63
CA TYR A 142 41.13 6.63 -20.85
C TYR A 142 41.41 7.94 -21.58
N LEU A 143 40.41 8.81 -21.73
CA LEU A 143 40.57 10.16 -22.32
C LEU A 143 41.62 11.01 -21.59
N ARG A 144 41.83 10.75 -20.30
CA ARG A 144 42.74 11.54 -19.45
C ARG A 144 44.16 10.98 -19.37
N THR A 145 44.32 9.68 -19.57
CA THR A 145 45.60 8.99 -19.29
C THR A 145 46.11 8.12 -20.42
N GLU A 146 45.28 7.84 -21.43
CA GLU A 146 45.53 6.90 -22.53
C GLU A 146 45.91 5.47 -22.07
N GLY A 147 45.69 5.14 -20.79
CA GLY A 147 46.03 3.85 -20.22
C GLY A 147 45.15 2.73 -20.79
N ARG A 148 45.78 1.67 -21.33
CA ARG A 148 45.07 0.52 -21.91
C ARG A 148 44.10 -0.18 -20.95
N GLY A 149 44.40 -0.17 -19.65
CA GLY A 149 43.50 -0.74 -18.64
C GLY A 149 42.13 -0.07 -18.59
N TRP A 150 42.06 1.24 -18.84
CA TRP A 150 40.80 1.99 -18.79
C TRP A 150 39.89 1.73 -19.98
N ILE A 151 40.46 1.61 -21.19
CA ILE A 151 39.66 1.28 -22.37
C ILE A 151 39.22 -0.19 -22.36
N LEU A 152 40.03 -1.08 -21.77
CA LEU A 152 39.63 -2.45 -21.49
C LEU A 152 38.47 -2.51 -20.49
N MET A 153 38.56 -1.76 -19.39
CA MET A 153 37.47 -1.66 -18.41
C MET A 153 36.19 -1.11 -19.05
N ALA A 154 36.30 -0.06 -19.87
CA ALA A 154 35.15 0.47 -20.61
C ALA A 154 34.53 -0.60 -21.53
N GLY A 155 35.36 -1.33 -22.29
CA GLY A 155 34.90 -2.43 -23.14
C GLY A 155 34.20 -3.54 -22.36
N VAL A 156 34.81 -4.03 -21.28
CA VAL A 156 34.22 -5.05 -20.41
C VAL A 156 32.88 -4.57 -19.84
N CYS A 157 32.81 -3.35 -19.32
CA CYS A 157 31.56 -2.78 -18.82
C CYS A 157 30.50 -2.66 -19.92
N ALA A 158 30.85 -2.24 -21.14
CA ALA A 158 29.91 -2.19 -22.26
C ALA A 158 29.37 -3.59 -22.63
N GLY A 159 30.23 -4.60 -22.64
CA GLY A 159 29.81 -6.00 -22.84
C GLY A 159 28.91 -6.52 -21.72
N LEU A 160 29.21 -6.17 -20.46
CA LEU A 160 28.37 -6.51 -19.31
C LEU A 160 27.03 -5.77 -19.33
N MET A 161 26.97 -4.52 -19.77
CA MET A 161 25.70 -3.79 -19.96
C MET A 161 24.79 -4.57 -20.93
N HIS A 162 25.33 -4.97 -22.09
CA HIS A 162 24.60 -5.77 -23.07
C HIS A 162 24.18 -7.13 -22.51
N ALA A 163 25.07 -7.82 -21.80
CA ALA A 163 24.76 -9.09 -21.13
C ALA A 163 23.88 -8.95 -19.87
N THR A 164 23.48 -7.74 -19.49
CA THR A 164 22.57 -7.48 -18.36
C THR A 164 21.16 -7.20 -18.86
N LYS A 165 21.03 -6.25 -19.79
CA LYS A 165 19.73 -5.78 -20.25
C LYS A 165 19.84 -5.09 -21.60
N GLU A 166 18.91 -5.39 -22.49
CA GLU A 166 18.80 -4.91 -23.86
C GLU A 166 18.59 -3.38 -23.90
N THR A 167 17.97 -2.82 -22.84
CA THR A 167 17.80 -1.38 -22.64
C THR A 167 19.12 -0.61 -22.53
N CYS A 168 20.27 -1.29 -22.43
CA CYS A 168 21.59 -0.66 -22.58
C CYS A 168 21.74 0.09 -23.91
N ALA A 169 20.98 -0.28 -24.95
CA ALA A 169 20.95 0.40 -26.23
C ALA A 169 20.58 1.89 -26.08
N PHE A 170 19.66 2.22 -25.17
CA PHE A 170 19.30 3.60 -24.85
C PHE A 170 20.48 4.37 -24.27
N THR A 171 21.26 3.73 -23.39
CA THR A 171 22.46 4.32 -22.81
C THR A 171 23.51 4.59 -23.88
N PHE A 172 23.78 3.64 -24.79
CA PHE A 172 24.75 3.85 -25.88
C PHE A 172 24.32 4.98 -26.82
N ALA A 173 23.03 5.04 -27.19
CA ALA A 173 22.47 6.13 -27.99
C ALA A 173 22.60 7.49 -27.27
N ALA A 174 22.29 7.54 -25.97
CA ALA A 174 22.41 8.74 -25.17
C ALA A 174 23.86 9.23 -25.04
N VAL A 175 24.82 8.31 -24.85
CA VAL A 175 26.25 8.65 -24.80
C VAL A 175 26.72 9.24 -26.13
N LEU A 176 26.37 8.61 -27.25
CA LEU A 176 26.76 9.10 -28.57
C LEU A 176 26.18 10.49 -28.83
N LEU A 177 24.89 10.69 -28.59
CA LEU A 177 24.22 11.98 -28.81
C LEU A 177 24.75 13.06 -27.87
N ALA A 178 24.95 12.75 -26.58
CA ALA A 178 25.53 13.67 -25.62
C ALA A 178 26.96 14.08 -26.01
N LEU A 179 27.77 13.14 -26.50
CA LEU A 179 29.12 13.42 -26.98
C LEU A 179 29.10 14.37 -28.19
N LEU A 180 28.26 14.10 -29.19
CA LEU A 180 28.12 14.95 -30.38
C LEU A 180 27.70 16.38 -30.02
N LEU A 181 26.69 16.53 -29.15
CA LEU A 181 26.25 17.85 -28.67
C LEU A 181 27.33 18.56 -27.86
N SER A 182 28.09 17.83 -27.06
CA SER A 182 29.18 18.39 -26.25
C SER A 182 30.32 18.93 -27.10
N LEU A 183 30.67 18.24 -28.20
CA LEU A 183 31.69 18.69 -29.15
C LEU A 183 31.31 20.00 -29.86
N VAL A 184 30.00 20.29 -29.99
CA VAL A 184 29.51 21.56 -30.56
C VAL A 184 29.58 22.70 -29.54
N VAL A 185 29.31 22.42 -28.26
CA VAL A 185 29.13 23.45 -27.22
C VAL A 185 30.41 23.74 -26.43
N ALA A 186 31.28 22.75 -26.29
CA ALA A 186 32.51 22.81 -25.51
C ALA A 186 33.70 22.29 -26.33
N GLU A 187 34.81 23.00 -26.25
CA GLU A 187 36.06 22.55 -26.89
C GLU A 187 36.52 21.24 -26.25
N SER A 188 36.73 20.22 -27.08
CA SER A 188 37.28 18.96 -26.62
C SER A 188 38.70 19.17 -26.09
N PRO A 189 39.03 18.70 -24.87
CA PRO A 189 40.37 18.83 -24.33
C PRO A 189 41.40 17.93 -25.03
N THR A 190 40.98 17.01 -25.91
CA THR A 190 41.87 16.08 -26.63
C THR A 190 41.38 15.79 -28.06
N ARG A 191 42.29 15.38 -28.95
CA ARG A 191 41.94 14.75 -30.24
C ARG A 191 41.43 13.32 -29.97
N PHE A 192 40.17 13.20 -29.56
CA PHE A 192 39.56 11.90 -29.32
C PHE A 192 39.41 11.10 -30.61
N THR A 193 39.97 9.88 -30.63
CA THR A 193 39.65 8.89 -31.66
C THR A 193 39.58 7.50 -31.04
N LEU A 194 38.47 6.80 -31.27
CA LEU A 194 38.36 5.35 -31.06
C LEU A 194 38.80 4.57 -32.29
N TYR A 195 39.08 5.26 -33.40
CA TYR A 195 39.62 4.68 -34.61
C TYR A 195 41.14 4.50 -34.47
N ASN A 196 41.55 3.72 -33.47
CA ASN A 196 42.92 3.34 -33.20
C ASN A 196 42.96 1.93 -32.56
N ARG A 197 44.18 1.40 -32.34
CA ARG A 197 44.37 0.06 -31.76
C ARG A 197 43.72 -0.09 -30.38
N ASN A 198 43.67 0.97 -29.59
CA ASN A 198 43.09 0.96 -28.26
C ASN A 198 41.55 0.94 -28.29
N GLY A 199 40.93 1.68 -29.22
CA GLY A 199 39.48 1.61 -29.43
C GLY A 199 39.04 0.26 -29.98
N LEU A 200 39.83 -0.34 -30.90
CA LEU A 200 39.64 -1.74 -31.31
C LEU A 200 39.76 -2.70 -30.13
N LEU A 201 40.73 -2.51 -29.23
CA LEU A 201 40.89 -3.30 -28.03
C LEU A 201 39.66 -3.21 -27.10
N GLY A 202 39.12 -2.00 -26.90
CA GLY A 202 37.89 -1.81 -26.12
C GLY A 202 36.66 -2.47 -26.76
N LEU A 203 36.51 -2.34 -28.08
CA LEU A 203 35.43 -2.99 -28.83
C LEU A 203 35.53 -4.51 -28.76
N LEU A 204 36.72 -5.07 -28.96
CA LEU A 204 36.96 -6.51 -28.83
C LEU A 204 36.64 -6.98 -27.40
N ALA A 205 37.05 -6.24 -26.37
CA ALA A 205 36.71 -6.56 -24.99
C ALA A 205 35.19 -6.58 -24.76
N ALA A 206 34.44 -5.63 -25.33
CA ALA A 206 32.98 -5.61 -25.25
C ALA A 206 32.33 -6.82 -25.93
N ILE A 207 32.73 -7.11 -27.18
CA ILE A 207 32.21 -8.24 -27.96
C ILE A 207 32.52 -9.56 -27.26
N VAL A 208 33.78 -9.77 -26.84
CA VAL A 208 34.19 -10.99 -26.14
C VAL A 208 33.43 -11.15 -24.84
N THR A 209 33.29 -10.10 -24.04
CA THR A 209 32.56 -10.16 -22.76
C THR A 209 31.09 -10.51 -22.99
N SER A 210 30.43 -9.84 -23.93
CA SER A 210 29.05 -10.13 -24.30
C SER A 210 28.89 -11.58 -24.78
N ALA A 211 29.73 -12.00 -25.73
CA ALA A 211 29.67 -13.33 -26.30
C ALA A 211 29.92 -14.42 -25.24
N LEU A 212 30.86 -14.21 -24.31
CA LEU A 212 31.12 -15.16 -23.22
C LEU A 212 29.90 -15.36 -22.33
N PHE A 213 29.22 -14.29 -21.94
CA PHE A 213 28.05 -14.39 -21.07
C PHE A 213 26.85 -15.00 -21.79
N PHE A 214 26.51 -14.54 -22.99
CA PHE A 214 25.38 -15.07 -23.75
C PHE A 214 25.60 -16.49 -24.27
N SER A 215 26.85 -16.89 -24.53
CA SER A 215 27.17 -18.28 -24.87
C SER A 215 27.23 -19.23 -23.67
N SER A 216 26.94 -18.73 -22.46
CA SER A 216 27.15 -19.46 -21.21
C SER A 216 28.56 -20.06 -21.09
N PHE A 217 29.55 -19.22 -21.38
CA PHE A 217 30.97 -19.57 -21.40
C PHE A 217 31.29 -20.75 -22.37
N GLY A 218 30.58 -20.80 -23.50
CA GLY A 218 30.73 -21.80 -24.55
C GLY A 218 29.78 -23.01 -24.45
N GLN A 219 28.93 -23.08 -23.43
CA GLN A 219 27.99 -24.19 -23.25
C GLN A 219 26.72 -24.05 -24.11
N ASN A 220 26.33 -22.84 -24.49
CA ASN A 220 25.18 -22.57 -25.35
C ASN A 220 25.49 -21.47 -26.39
N PRO A 221 26.22 -21.78 -27.48
CA PRO A 221 26.65 -20.79 -28.47
C PRO A 221 25.52 -20.02 -29.16
N ASP A 222 24.33 -20.63 -29.30
CA ASP A 222 23.17 -20.03 -29.97
C ASP A 222 22.68 -18.76 -29.27
N GLY A 223 22.88 -18.67 -27.95
CA GLY A 223 22.53 -17.49 -27.16
C GLY A 223 23.21 -16.19 -27.64
N ILE A 224 24.36 -16.27 -28.33
CA ILE A 224 24.98 -15.09 -28.97
C ILE A 224 24.07 -14.54 -30.06
N LEU A 225 23.54 -15.40 -30.93
CA LEU A 225 22.66 -14.98 -32.01
C LEU A 225 21.33 -14.45 -31.44
N ASP A 226 20.78 -15.14 -30.43
CA ASP A 226 19.54 -14.74 -29.77
C ASP A 226 19.65 -13.35 -29.12
N SER A 227 20.83 -13.02 -28.54
CA SER A 227 21.10 -11.69 -27.97
C SER A 227 21.03 -10.56 -29.00
N VAL A 228 21.24 -10.86 -30.28
CA VAL A 228 21.09 -9.89 -31.37
C VAL A 228 19.66 -9.88 -31.90
N LEU A 229 19.06 -11.06 -32.07
CA LEU A 229 17.70 -11.20 -32.59
C LEU A 229 16.65 -10.58 -31.66
N THR A 230 16.88 -10.53 -30.34
CA THR A 230 15.99 -9.90 -29.35
C THR A 230 15.52 -8.50 -29.76
N TYR A 231 16.39 -7.69 -30.37
CA TYR A 231 16.05 -6.34 -30.83
C TYR A 231 15.00 -6.34 -31.95
N THR A 232 14.96 -7.38 -32.79
CA THR A 232 13.94 -7.51 -33.85
C THR A 232 12.57 -7.86 -33.28
N TYR A 233 12.51 -8.74 -32.28
CA TYR A 233 11.28 -9.06 -31.54
C TYR A 233 10.75 -7.84 -30.79
N TRP A 234 11.64 -7.03 -30.22
CA TRP A 234 11.29 -5.80 -29.52
C TRP A 234 10.54 -4.80 -30.42
N PHE A 235 10.99 -4.58 -31.65
CA PHE A 235 10.29 -3.72 -32.62
C PHE A 235 8.92 -4.27 -33.04
N GLY A 236 8.75 -5.59 -33.07
CA GLY A 236 7.48 -6.23 -33.44
C GLY A 236 6.37 -6.09 -32.38
N ARG A 237 6.74 -5.96 -31.10
CA ARG A 237 5.80 -5.87 -29.96
C ARG A 237 5.45 -4.45 -29.53
N ALA A 238 6.15 -3.43 -30.01
CA ALA A 238 6.02 -2.02 -29.60
C ALA A 238 4.63 -1.37 -29.84
N GLY A 239 3.64 -2.11 -30.37
CA GLY A 239 2.27 -1.65 -30.61
C GLY A 239 1.18 -2.23 -29.68
N GLN A 240 1.51 -3.08 -28.70
CA GLN A 240 0.49 -3.69 -27.83
C GLN A 240 0.25 -2.86 -26.56
N HIS A 241 -1.02 -2.54 -26.28
CA HIS A 241 -1.44 -1.83 -25.06
C HIS A 241 -1.12 -2.69 -23.84
N SER A 242 -0.27 -2.17 -22.96
CA SER A 242 0.14 -2.81 -21.71
C SER A 242 -0.55 -2.13 -20.52
N ILE A 243 -0.83 -2.92 -19.49
CA ILE A 243 -1.38 -2.49 -18.19
C ILE A 243 -0.42 -1.51 -17.45
N HIS A 244 0.81 -1.35 -17.95
CA HIS A 244 1.86 -0.49 -17.38
C HIS A 244 2.11 0.81 -18.18
N ALA A 245 1.09 1.26 -18.92
CA ALA A 245 1.16 2.50 -19.69
C ALA A 245 0.96 3.74 -18.79
N HIS A 246 2.00 4.57 -18.68
CA HIS A 246 1.99 5.78 -17.86
C HIS A 246 2.28 7.04 -18.71
N PRO A 247 1.77 8.23 -18.30
CA PRO A 247 2.04 9.48 -19.01
C PRO A 247 3.53 9.82 -19.03
N TRP A 248 3.93 10.71 -19.94
CA TRP A 248 5.35 11.07 -20.12
C TRP A 248 5.99 11.67 -18.87
N TYR A 249 5.21 12.38 -18.05
CA TYR A 249 5.70 13.05 -16.83
C TYR A 249 5.77 12.12 -15.61
N TRP A 250 5.33 10.86 -15.71
CA TRP A 250 5.18 9.95 -14.56
C TRP A 250 6.46 9.75 -13.75
N TYR A 251 7.63 9.66 -14.40
CA TYR A 251 8.90 9.55 -13.67
C TYR A 251 9.28 10.84 -12.93
N LEU A 252 8.94 12.01 -13.48
CA LEU A 252 9.18 13.28 -12.80
C LEU A 252 8.24 13.42 -11.61
N ASP A 253 7.01 12.96 -11.77
CA ASP A 253 6.02 12.83 -10.70
C ASP A 253 6.56 11.89 -9.61
N LEU A 254 7.00 10.68 -9.95
CA LEU A 254 7.58 9.73 -9.00
C LEU A 254 8.77 10.29 -8.19
N LEU A 255 9.58 11.17 -8.77
CA LEU A 255 10.76 11.76 -8.12
C LEU A 255 10.45 13.00 -7.25
N VAL A 256 9.39 13.75 -7.57
CA VAL A 256 9.10 15.07 -6.99
C VAL A 256 7.77 15.11 -6.23
N TRP A 257 6.83 14.22 -6.56
CA TRP A 257 5.44 14.26 -6.11
C TRP A 257 5.22 13.67 -4.72
N ILE A 258 4.34 14.38 -4.01
CA ILE A 258 3.90 14.21 -2.63
C ILE A 258 2.54 13.51 -2.70
N GLU A 259 2.50 12.19 -2.70
CA GLU A 259 1.23 11.48 -2.50
C GLU A 259 1.07 11.19 -1.01
N PHE A 260 -0.02 11.69 -0.42
CA PHE A 260 -0.35 11.54 1.00
C PHE A 260 -0.78 10.10 1.29
N VAL A 261 0.18 9.18 1.29
CA VAL A 261 0.03 7.97 2.09
C VAL A 261 0.42 8.38 3.50
N GLN A 262 -0.57 8.90 4.24
CA GLN A 262 -0.45 9.24 5.65
C GLN A 262 0.34 8.13 6.38
N PRO A 263 1.44 8.43 7.11
CA PRO A 263 1.96 9.74 7.49
C PRO A 263 3.28 10.17 6.81
N ILE A 264 3.71 9.60 5.66
CA ILE A 264 5.07 9.84 5.12
C ILE A 264 5.03 10.49 3.73
N VAL A 265 5.72 11.61 3.60
CA VAL A 265 6.07 12.23 2.31
C VAL A 265 7.44 11.70 1.88
N TRP A 266 7.52 11.04 0.72
CA TRP A 266 8.78 10.64 0.10
C TRP A 266 9.16 11.60 -1.03
N ASN A 267 10.45 11.78 -1.28
CA ASN A 267 10.94 12.55 -2.42
C ASN A 267 12.43 12.30 -2.73
N GLU A 268 12.82 12.59 -3.97
CA GLU A 268 14.23 12.74 -4.40
C GLU A 268 14.51 14.22 -4.74
N ASP A 269 13.77 15.14 -4.11
CA ASP A 269 13.68 16.58 -4.44
C ASP A 269 15.03 17.29 -4.42
N VAL A 270 15.89 17.01 -3.43
CA VAL A 270 17.23 17.59 -3.35
C VAL A 270 18.13 17.11 -4.48
N ILE A 271 17.99 15.85 -4.91
CA ILE A 271 18.74 15.32 -6.05
C ILE A 271 18.24 15.97 -7.34
N VAL A 272 16.92 16.06 -7.53
CA VAL A 272 16.34 16.68 -8.73
C VAL A 272 16.67 18.18 -8.79
N ALA A 273 16.44 18.94 -7.72
CA ALA A 273 16.76 20.36 -7.65
C ALA A 273 18.27 20.59 -7.82
N GLY A 274 19.10 19.79 -7.13
CA GLY A 274 20.54 19.81 -7.29
C GLY A 274 20.98 19.54 -8.72
N ALA A 275 20.34 18.58 -9.41
CA ALA A 275 20.65 18.26 -10.80
C ALA A 275 20.31 19.43 -11.75
N LEU A 276 19.21 20.14 -11.53
CA LEU A 276 18.85 21.35 -12.29
C LEU A 276 19.91 22.46 -12.11
N PHE A 277 20.34 22.72 -10.86
CA PHE A 277 21.43 23.67 -10.61
C PHE A 277 22.75 23.19 -11.23
N GLY A 278 23.07 21.91 -11.11
CA GLY A 278 24.26 21.30 -11.70
C GLY A 278 24.29 21.41 -13.21
N PHE A 279 23.14 21.20 -13.86
CA PHE A 279 22.93 21.43 -15.28
C PHE A 279 23.25 22.89 -15.63
N PHE A 280 22.67 23.87 -14.93
CA PHE A 280 22.99 25.29 -15.15
C PHE A 280 24.49 25.58 -15.00
N PHE A 281 25.14 25.05 -13.96
CA PHE A 281 26.57 25.26 -13.73
C PHE A 281 27.47 24.61 -14.77
N ALA A 282 27.04 23.50 -15.39
CA ALA A 282 27.80 22.82 -16.44
C ALA A 282 28.04 23.75 -17.65
N PHE A 283 27.07 24.60 -18.00
CA PHE A 283 27.15 25.49 -19.16
C PHE A 283 27.82 26.85 -18.87
N ARG A 284 27.98 27.22 -17.60
CA ARG A 284 28.57 28.52 -17.23
C ARG A 284 30.06 28.56 -17.60
N ARG A 285 30.47 29.56 -18.39
CA ARG A 285 31.87 29.78 -18.77
C ARG A 285 32.68 30.22 -17.54
N HIS A 286 33.76 29.50 -17.23
CA HIS A 286 34.74 29.89 -16.22
C HIS A 286 36.14 29.63 -16.77
N GLU A 287 37.04 30.60 -16.62
CA GLU A 287 38.32 30.67 -17.36
C GLU A 287 39.38 29.62 -16.97
N THR A 288 39.21 28.88 -15.86
CA THR A 288 40.35 28.17 -15.26
C THR A 288 40.51 26.69 -15.63
N LEU A 289 39.52 25.99 -16.21
CA LEU A 289 39.63 24.53 -16.47
C LEU A 289 38.80 24.05 -17.68
N SER A 290 39.31 24.20 -18.90
CA SER A 290 38.62 23.80 -20.16
C SER A 290 38.18 22.32 -20.19
N HIS A 291 39.01 21.41 -19.68
CA HIS A 291 38.73 19.97 -19.67
C HIS A 291 37.58 19.56 -18.73
N ARG A 292 37.39 20.28 -17.61
CA ARG A 292 36.27 20.01 -16.69
C ARG A 292 34.95 20.42 -17.30
N ARG A 293 34.95 21.54 -18.02
CA ARG A 293 33.75 22.06 -18.69
C ARG A 293 33.21 21.07 -19.71
N PHE A 294 34.06 20.46 -20.54
CA PHE A 294 33.63 19.46 -21.51
C PHE A 294 32.91 18.29 -20.84
N PHE A 295 33.47 17.72 -19.77
CA PHE A 295 32.84 16.61 -19.04
C PHE A 295 31.52 17.00 -18.38
N CYS A 296 31.46 18.17 -17.73
CA CYS A 296 30.22 18.63 -17.10
C CYS A 296 29.10 18.84 -18.13
N VAL A 297 29.42 19.41 -19.30
CA VAL A 297 28.46 19.58 -20.40
C VAL A 297 28.00 18.23 -20.94
N PHE A 298 28.93 17.29 -21.13
CA PHE A 298 28.60 15.91 -21.51
C PHE A 298 27.66 15.25 -20.51
N LEU A 299 27.98 15.32 -19.22
CA LEU A 299 27.16 14.77 -18.16
C LEU A 299 25.76 15.40 -18.13
N ALA A 300 25.66 16.71 -18.35
CA ALA A 300 24.39 17.43 -18.43
C ALA A 300 23.52 16.95 -19.60
N PHE A 301 24.09 16.85 -20.80
CA PHE A 301 23.37 16.33 -21.96
C PHE A 301 23.01 14.86 -21.80
N PHE A 302 23.93 14.02 -21.33
CA PHE A 302 23.68 12.60 -21.09
C PHE A 302 22.49 12.39 -20.15
N THR A 303 22.49 13.10 -19.02
CA THR A 303 21.42 13.01 -18.01
C THR A 303 20.08 13.45 -18.59
N LEU A 304 20.05 14.56 -19.32
CA LEU A 304 18.82 15.07 -19.97
C LEU A 304 18.29 14.08 -21.01
N ILE A 305 19.14 13.60 -21.91
CA ILE A 305 18.75 12.67 -22.98
C ILE A 305 18.22 11.36 -22.38
N MET A 306 18.89 10.80 -21.37
CA MET A 306 18.40 9.60 -20.69
C MET A 306 17.03 9.83 -20.04
N THR A 307 16.84 10.98 -19.37
CA THR A 307 15.55 11.35 -18.77
C THR A 307 14.46 11.43 -19.84
N VAL A 308 14.74 12.02 -21.00
CA VAL A 308 13.80 12.13 -22.13
C VAL A 308 13.47 10.76 -22.72
N ILE A 309 14.47 9.92 -23.00
CA ILE A 309 14.27 8.59 -23.59
C ILE A 309 13.35 7.74 -22.71
N TYR A 310 13.67 7.62 -21.41
CA TYR A 310 12.85 6.82 -20.49
C TYR A 310 11.45 7.42 -20.28
N SER A 311 11.33 8.75 -20.20
CA SER A 311 10.03 9.43 -20.05
C SER A 311 9.12 9.27 -21.26
N ALA A 312 9.68 9.22 -22.47
CA ALA A 312 8.93 9.11 -23.72
C ALA A 312 8.29 7.72 -23.93
N ILE A 313 8.85 6.66 -23.35
CA ILE A 313 8.34 5.29 -23.51
C ILE A 313 7.10 5.09 -22.63
N PRO A 314 5.92 4.69 -23.17
CA PRO A 314 4.71 4.54 -22.38
C PRO A 314 4.80 3.48 -21.28
N TYR A 315 5.42 2.32 -21.58
CA TYR A 315 5.67 1.25 -20.62
C TYR A 315 6.72 1.71 -19.60
N LYS A 316 6.34 1.83 -18.32
CA LYS A 316 7.23 2.34 -17.26
C LYS A 316 7.21 1.45 -16.03
N THR A 317 8.37 1.34 -15.37
CA THR A 317 8.56 0.66 -14.08
C THR A 317 9.48 1.51 -13.19
N PRO A 318 9.27 1.61 -11.86
CA PRO A 318 10.02 2.57 -11.03
C PRO A 318 11.55 2.44 -11.07
N TRP A 319 12.09 1.22 -11.11
CA TRP A 319 13.54 0.99 -11.11
C TRP A 319 14.25 1.56 -12.35
N CYS A 320 13.55 1.75 -13.47
CA CYS A 320 14.14 2.37 -14.65
C CYS A 320 14.64 3.81 -14.38
N THR A 321 14.09 4.49 -13.36
CA THR A 321 14.56 5.82 -12.92
C THR A 321 16.05 5.86 -12.59
N LEU A 322 16.60 4.77 -12.04
CA LEU A 322 17.99 4.70 -11.58
C LEU A 322 19.00 5.03 -12.70
N ASN A 323 18.66 4.71 -13.95
CA ASN A 323 19.51 4.93 -15.12
C ASN A 323 19.81 6.42 -15.36
N PHE A 324 18.84 7.31 -15.16
CA PHE A 324 19.05 8.76 -15.30
C PHE A 324 19.22 9.46 -13.95
N LEU A 325 18.68 8.90 -12.86
CA LEU A 325 18.88 9.42 -11.50
C LEU A 325 20.36 9.38 -11.10
N TYR A 326 21.14 8.40 -11.56
CA TYR A 326 22.60 8.40 -11.36
C TYR A 326 23.28 9.65 -11.95
N GLY A 327 22.88 10.06 -13.16
CA GLY A 327 23.35 11.30 -13.78
C GLY A 327 22.93 12.54 -12.99
N MET A 328 21.68 12.56 -12.50
CA MET A 328 21.16 13.61 -11.63
C MET A 328 21.98 13.74 -10.34
N VAL A 329 22.36 12.62 -9.71
CA VAL A 329 23.21 12.60 -8.51
C VAL A 329 24.58 13.26 -8.77
N LEU A 330 25.22 12.95 -9.90
CA LEU A 330 26.51 13.56 -10.25
C LEU A 330 26.39 15.07 -10.50
N LEU A 331 25.31 15.51 -11.15
CA LEU A 331 25.01 16.93 -11.35
C LEU A 331 24.68 17.63 -10.03
N ALA A 332 23.93 16.98 -9.13
CA ALA A 332 23.64 17.49 -7.79
C ALA A 332 24.92 17.64 -6.96
N GLY A 333 25.87 16.71 -7.08
CA GLY A 333 27.20 16.83 -6.48
C GLY A 333 27.98 18.03 -7.01
N LEU A 334 27.94 18.28 -8.33
CA LEU A 334 28.52 19.48 -8.95
C LEU A 334 27.88 20.76 -8.39
N ALA A 335 26.55 20.80 -8.24
CA ALA A 335 25.85 21.92 -7.63
C ALA A 335 26.29 22.14 -6.18
N GLY A 336 26.38 21.09 -5.37
CA GLY A 336 26.81 21.16 -3.97
C GLY A 336 28.22 21.78 -3.81
N ASP A 337 29.18 21.39 -4.64
CA ASP A 337 30.52 21.99 -4.64
C ASP A 337 30.49 23.48 -5.01
N ARG A 338 29.75 23.84 -6.06
CA ARG A 338 29.65 25.23 -6.52
C ARG A 338 28.94 26.12 -5.52
N LEU A 339 27.87 25.65 -4.92
CA LEU A 339 27.12 26.38 -3.90
C LEU A 339 27.99 26.70 -2.69
N LEU A 340 28.81 25.75 -2.21
CA LEU A 340 29.71 25.98 -1.07
C LEU A 340 30.84 26.98 -1.33
N THR A 341 31.29 27.06 -2.59
CA THR A 341 32.34 28.00 -3.01
C THR A 341 31.78 29.32 -3.53
N TRP A 342 30.45 29.46 -3.64
CA TRP A 342 29.82 30.68 -4.12
C TRP A 342 30.09 31.82 -3.13
N ASP A 343 30.37 33.01 -3.68
CA ASP A 343 30.57 34.21 -2.89
C ASP A 343 29.23 34.69 -2.30
N MET A 344 28.91 34.15 -1.12
CA MET A 344 27.69 34.43 -0.37
C MET A 344 28.02 34.71 1.11
N GLY A 345 27.25 35.60 1.72
CA GLY A 345 27.40 35.99 3.11
C GLY A 345 27.32 34.81 4.09
N SER A 346 27.93 34.98 5.27
CA SER A 346 28.06 33.91 6.28
C SER A 346 26.71 33.38 6.80
N TRP A 347 25.66 34.19 6.77
CA TRP A 347 24.29 33.78 7.08
C TRP A 347 23.72 32.87 5.99
N SER A 348 23.70 33.32 4.74
CA SER A 348 23.18 32.55 3.60
C SER A 348 23.90 31.21 3.43
N ARG A 349 25.22 31.18 3.63
CA ARG A 349 26.00 29.94 3.62
C ARG A 349 25.54 28.96 4.70
N ARG A 350 25.30 29.44 5.93
CA ARG A 350 24.80 28.61 7.05
C ARG A 350 23.41 28.07 6.79
N VAL A 351 22.50 28.91 6.27
CA VAL A 351 21.13 28.49 5.90
C VAL A 351 21.19 27.39 4.85
N MET A 352 21.97 27.59 3.79
CA MET A 352 22.11 26.61 2.70
C MET A 352 22.72 25.28 3.17
N ILE A 353 23.75 25.31 4.02
CA ILE A 353 24.29 24.09 4.64
C ILE A 353 23.23 23.39 5.50
N SER A 354 22.44 24.14 6.25
CA SER A 354 21.37 23.59 7.09
C SER A 354 20.27 22.93 6.25
N VAL A 355 19.87 23.56 5.14
CA VAL A 355 18.92 22.98 4.16
C VAL A 355 19.50 21.69 3.57
N PHE A 356 20.78 21.68 3.18
CA PHE A 356 21.42 20.47 2.66
C PHE A 356 21.48 19.34 3.70
N ILE A 357 21.77 19.64 4.97
CA ILE A 357 21.78 18.62 6.04
C ILE A 357 20.36 18.07 6.27
N LEU A 358 19.36 18.94 6.37
CA LEU A 358 17.98 18.53 6.65
C LEU A 358 17.38 17.73 5.49
N PHE A 359 17.47 18.26 4.27
CA PHE A 359 16.78 17.69 3.11
C PHE A 359 17.66 16.77 2.26
N GLY A 360 18.99 16.92 2.29
CA GLY A 360 19.92 16.07 1.53
C GLY A 360 20.53 14.91 2.31
N ILE A 361 20.40 14.90 3.64
CA ILE A 361 20.92 13.84 4.51
C ILE A 361 19.84 13.28 5.44
N ALA A 362 19.27 14.11 6.31
CA ALA A 362 18.36 13.62 7.37
C ALA A 362 17.04 13.07 6.80
N SER A 363 16.38 13.82 5.92
CA SER A 363 15.11 13.40 5.30
C SER A 363 15.27 12.11 4.46
N PRO A 364 16.21 12.01 3.49
CA PRO A 364 16.43 10.79 2.71
C PRO A 364 16.79 9.58 3.57
N LEU A 365 17.55 9.78 4.65
CA LEU A 365 17.87 8.71 5.60
C LEU A 365 16.61 8.18 6.30
N VAL A 366 15.78 9.07 6.85
CA VAL A 366 14.53 8.69 7.53
C VAL A 366 13.59 7.99 6.55
N GLN A 367 13.41 8.54 5.36
CA GLN A 367 12.60 7.93 4.30
C GLN A 367 13.12 6.54 3.93
N SER A 368 14.43 6.41 3.70
CA SER A 368 15.05 5.13 3.35
C SER A 368 14.86 4.08 4.45
N VAL A 369 14.98 4.45 5.72
CA VAL A 369 14.74 3.52 6.85
C VAL A 369 13.28 3.06 6.88
N LEU A 370 12.33 3.98 6.69
CA LEU A 370 10.90 3.67 6.72
C LEU A 370 10.47 2.81 5.53
N LEU A 371 10.93 3.14 4.32
CA LEU A 371 10.60 2.46 3.08
C LEU A 371 11.27 1.09 2.93
N ASN A 372 12.35 0.82 3.67
CA ASN A 372 13.00 -0.49 3.69
C ASN A 372 12.65 -1.34 4.93
N GLY A 373 11.94 -0.75 5.89
CA GLY A 373 11.45 -1.42 7.11
C GLY A 373 9.93 -1.48 7.13
N ARG A 374 9.33 -0.60 7.93
CA ARG A 374 7.88 -0.58 8.22
C ARG A 374 7.00 -0.57 6.96
N TYR A 375 7.43 0.08 5.89
CA TYR A 375 6.64 0.24 4.66
C TYR A 375 7.24 -0.52 3.46
N ALA A 376 8.08 -1.54 3.71
CA ALA A 376 8.80 -2.25 2.64
C ALA A 376 7.90 -2.95 1.60
N ALA A 377 6.71 -3.39 2.03
CA ALA A 377 5.70 -4.04 1.19
C ALA A 377 4.31 -3.35 1.30
N HIS A 378 4.28 -2.12 1.82
CA HIS A 378 3.02 -1.38 1.98
C HIS A 378 2.56 -0.84 0.61
N PRO A 379 1.28 -0.94 0.23
CA PRO A 379 0.79 -0.52 -1.09
C PRO A 379 1.16 0.92 -1.46
N GLY A 380 1.19 1.81 -0.45
CA GLY A 380 1.59 3.20 -0.61
C GLY A 380 3.10 3.48 -0.69
N ASN A 381 3.96 2.45 -0.72
CA ASN A 381 5.38 2.65 -1.01
C ASN A 381 5.56 2.74 -2.54
N PRO A 382 6.03 3.89 -3.07
CA PRO A 382 6.13 4.15 -4.52
C PRO A 382 7.14 3.24 -5.24
N TRP A 383 8.14 2.73 -4.52
CA TRP A 383 9.21 1.92 -5.09
C TRP A 383 8.86 0.44 -5.17
N ALA A 384 7.85 0.02 -4.41
CA ALA A 384 7.47 -1.37 -4.26
C ALA A 384 6.36 -1.76 -5.27
N TYR A 385 6.45 -1.26 -6.51
CA TYR A 385 5.59 -1.60 -7.65
C TYR A 385 5.09 -3.06 -7.68
N ALA A 386 3.82 -3.31 -8.00
CA ALA A 386 3.23 -4.66 -8.09
C ALA A 386 3.45 -5.55 -6.83
N HIS A 387 3.37 -4.92 -5.66
CA HIS A 387 3.70 -5.46 -4.33
C HIS A 387 3.25 -6.90 -4.08
N THR A 388 4.17 -7.70 -3.54
CA THR A 388 3.81 -8.89 -2.78
C THR A 388 3.53 -8.53 -1.33
N GLY A 389 2.33 -8.85 -0.84
CA GLY A 389 1.91 -8.63 0.55
C GLY A 389 2.63 -9.55 1.55
N PRO A 390 2.65 -9.19 2.85
CA PRO A 390 3.26 -10.01 3.90
C PRO A 390 2.56 -11.37 4.10
N ASP A 391 1.32 -11.52 3.64
CA ASP A 391 0.53 -12.75 3.81
C ASP A 391 1.15 -13.97 3.11
N VAL A 392 2.10 -13.77 2.18
CA VAL A 392 2.86 -14.87 1.58
C VAL A 392 3.60 -15.71 2.63
N PHE A 393 4.04 -15.08 3.73
CA PHE A 393 4.71 -15.79 4.82
C PHE A 393 3.74 -16.71 5.57
N GLU A 394 2.46 -16.30 5.66
CA GLU A 394 1.42 -17.12 6.27
C GLU A 394 1.08 -18.31 5.38
N ILE A 395 0.99 -18.11 4.06
CA ILE A 395 0.82 -19.22 3.10
C ILE A 395 1.96 -20.23 3.25
N ASP A 396 3.23 -19.77 3.21
CA ASP A 396 4.39 -20.64 3.33
C ASP A 396 4.39 -21.42 4.65
N ARG A 397 4.13 -20.74 5.78
CA ARG A 397 4.05 -21.35 7.11
C ARG A 397 3.02 -22.47 7.16
N VAL A 398 1.81 -22.21 6.67
CA VAL A 398 0.68 -23.14 6.77
C VAL A 398 0.85 -24.34 5.82
N VAL A 399 1.34 -24.11 4.59
CA VAL A 399 1.63 -25.21 3.64
C VAL A 399 2.72 -26.12 4.18
N ARG A 400 3.79 -25.56 4.78
CA ARG A 400 4.86 -26.35 5.39
C ARG A 400 4.39 -27.14 6.62
N GLN A 401 3.49 -26.57 7.43
CA GLN A 401 2.88 -27.28 8.56
C GLN A 401 2.03 -28.47 8.08
N ALA A 402 1.24 -28.28 7.01
CA ALA A 402 0.50 -29.37 6.39
C ALA A 402 1.44 -30.47 5.86
N ALA A 403 2.50 -30.08 5.17
CA ALA A 403 3.51 -31.01 4.66
C ALA A 403 4.17 -31.82 5.78
N ALA A 404 4.49 -31.21 6.93
CA ALA A 404 5.09 -31.90 8.07
C ALA A 404 4.20 -33.02 8.65
N ALA A 405 2.89 -32.91 8.48
CA ALA A 405 1.92 -33.91 8.94
C ALA A 405 1.49 -34.91 7.83
N HIS A 406 1.89 -34.67 6.58
CA HIS A 406 1.56 -35.52 5.45
C HIS A 406 2.53 -36.72 5.37
N PRO A 407 2.06 -37.95 5.08
CA PRO A 407 2.94 -39.12 4.95
C PRO A 407 4.07 -38.94 3.93
N ASP A 408 3.80 -38.24 2.84
CA ASP A 408 4.77 -37.96 1.78
C ASP A 408 5.60 -36.69 2.02
N GLY A 409 5.41 -36.00 3.15
CA GLY A 409 6.15 -34.78 3.48
C GLY A 409 5.99 -33.70 2.41
N LYS A 410 7.12 -33.16 1.93
CA LYS A 410 7.17 -32.17 0.84
C LYS A 410 6.86 -32.74 -0.56
N ASN A 411 6.68 -34.05 -0.69
CA ASN A 411 6.22 -34.67 -1.93
C ASN A 411 4.68 -34.72 -2.02
N MET A 412 3.97 -34.15 -1.05
CA MET A 412 2.53 -33.96 -1.08
C MET A 412 2.10 -33.20 -2.35
N TYR A 413 1.03 -33.66 -3.00
CA TYR A 413 0.52 -33.01 -4.20
C TYR A 413 -0.24 -31.71 -3.84
N ILE A 414 0.26 -30.59 -4.35
CA ILE A 414 -0.30 -29.25 -4.18
C ILE A 414 -0.79 -28.74 -5.54
N GLN A 415 -2.01 -28.22 -5.59
CA GLN A 415 -2.51 -27.52 -6.78
C GLN A 415 -2.62 -26.02 -6.50
N VAL A 416 -2.02 -25.20 -7.37
CA VAL A 416 -2.11 -23.75 -7.37
C VAL A 416 -2.90 -23.31 -8.60
N VAL A 417 -4.02 -22.62 -8.40
CA VAL A 417 -4.90 -22.14 -9.49
C VAL A 417 -5.04 -20.63 -9.43
N ALA A 418 -4.44 -19.94 -10.41
CA ALA A 418 -4.47 -18.49 -10.51
C ALA A 418 -4.69 -18.07 -11.97
N PRO A 419 -5.88 -17.51 -12.30
CA PRO A 419 -6.16 -16.96 -13.61
C PRO A 419 -5.11 -15.95 -14.08
N GLY A 420 -4.83 -15.94 -15.38
CA GLY A 420 -3.79 -15.07 -15.95
C GLY A 420 -2.36 -15.41 -15.56
N HIS A 421 -2.11 -16.61 -14.99
CA HIS A 421 -0.81 -17.00 -14.43
C HIS A 421 -0.34 -16.12 -13.26
N ASP A 422 -1.29 -15.54 -12.53
CA ASP A 422 -1.01 -14.61 -11.44
C ASP A 422 -0.73 -15.32 -10.10
N TYR A 423 0.22 -16.27 -10.10
CA TYR A 423 0.60 -17.07 -8.93
C TYR A 423 1.97 -16.71 -8.34
N TRP A 424 2.71 -15.80 -8.98
CA TRP A 424 3.99 -15.34 -8.41
C TRP A 424 3.76 -14.47 -7.18
N PRO A 425 4.53 -14.65 -6.09
CA PRO A 425 5.82 -15.36 -6.02
C PRO A 425 5.77 -16.81 -5.47
N LEU A 426 4.61 -17.48 -5.42
CA LEU A 426 4.50 -18.81 -4.80
C LEU A 426 5.51 -19.87 -5.29
N PRO A 427 5.88 -19.93 -6.58
CA PRO A 427 6.91 -20.87 -7.03
C PRO A 427 8.24 -20.75 -6.28
N TRP A 428 8.62 -19.54 -5.82
CA TRP A 428 9.79 -19.36 -4.98
C TRP A 428 9.60 -20.04 -3.62
N TYR A 429 8.50 -19.76 -2.93
CA TYR A 429 8.23 -20.28 -1.58
C TYR A 429 8.00 -21.79 -1.56
N LEU A 430 7.44 -22.35 -2.63
CA LEU A 430 7.12 -23.78 -2.76
C LEU A 430 8.18 -24.56 -3.56
N ARG A 431 9.35 -23.99 -3.86
CA ARG A 431 10.39 -24.61 -4.70
C ARG A 431 10.92 -25.95 -4.21
N ASP A 432 10.85 -26.21 -2.92
CA ASP A 432 11.30 -27.44 -2.30
C ASP A 432 10.22 -28.53 -2.23
N PHE A 433 9.05 -28.28 -2.81
CA PHE A 433 7.98 -29.24 -3.02
C PHE A 433 8.07 -29.81 -4.42
N SER A 434 8.08 -31.15 -4.53
CA SER A 434 8.31 -31.84 -5.80
C SER A 434 7.04 -32.01 -6.67
N GLN A 435 5.87 -31.81 -6.08
CA GLN A 435 4.56 -32.08 -6.68
C GLN A 435 3.65 -30.86 -6.58
N VAL A 436 4.01 -29.74 -7.24
CA VAL A 436 3.17 -28.54 -7.29
C VAL A 436 2.72 -28.26 -8.72
N ALA A 437 1.42 -28.21 -8.95
CA ALA A 437 0.83 -27.87 -10.24
C ALA A 437 0.36 -26.41 -10.26
N TYR A 438 0.96 -25.57 -11.11
CA TYR A 438 0.52 -24.19 -11.34
C TYR A 438 -0.35 -24.13 -12.59
N THR A 439 -1.59 -23.66 -12.46
CA THR A 439 -2.58 -23.67 -13.54
C THR A 439 -3.36 -22.35 -13.61
N ALA A 440 -3.70 -21.91 -14.82
CA ALA A 440 -4.52 -20.72 -15.04
C ALA A 440 -6.03 -21.00 -14.90
N ALA A 441 -6.44 -22.25 -15.01
CA ALA A 441 -7.82 -22.68 -14.93
C ALA A 441 -7.93 -24.06 -14.28
N VAL A 442 -9.12 -24.37 -13.76
CA VAL A 442 -9.40 -25.67 -13.16
C VAL A 442 -9.50 -26.76 -14.23
N ASP A 443 -8.58 -27.74 -14.20
CA ASP A 443 -8.63 -28.93 -15.06
C ASP A 443 -9.17 -30.14 -14.28
N GLY A 444 -10.31 -30.67 -14.74
CA GLY A 444 -10.97 -31.85 -14.18
C GLY A 444 -10.25 -33.18 -14.43
N ARG A 445 -9.26 -33.21 -15.33
CA ARG A 445 -8.47 -34.41 -15.63
C ARG A 445 -7.32 -34.62 -14.65
N GLN A 446 -6.91 -33.57 -13.94
CA GLN A 446 -5.86 -33.67 -12.93
C GLN A 446 -6.39 -34.38 -11.69
N PRO A 447 -5.56 -35.20 -11.01
CA PRO A 447 -5.94 -35.85 -9.77
C PRO A 447 -6.35 -34.82 -8.70
N ASN A 448 -7.09 -35.27 -7.70
CA ASN A 448 -7.43 -34.41 -6.57
C ASN A 448 -6.21 -34.29 -5.65
N PRO A 449 -5.75 -33.06 -5.36
CA PRO A 449 -4.64 -32.82 -4.45
C PRO A 449 -5.08 -32.88 -3.00
N ASP A 450 -4.11 -33.08 -2.09
CA ASP A 450 -4.34 -32.95 -0.66
C ASP A 450 -4.51 -31.48 -0.24
N LEU A 451 -3.84 -30.56 -0.96
CA LEU A 451 -3.86 -29.12 -0.73
C LEU A 451 -4.10 -28.35 -2.04
N VAL A 452 -5.05 -27.42 -2.05
CA VAL A 452 -5.26 -26.46 -3.15
C VAL A 452 -5.05 -25.05 -2.62
N LEU A 453 -4.30 -24.22 -3.35
CA LEU A 453 -4.30 -22.76 -3.25
C LEU A 453 -4.93 -22.19 -4.51
N CYS A 454 -5.86 -21.25 -4.40
CA CYS A 454 -6.44 -20.62 -5.57
C CYS A 454 -6.85 -19.17 -5.33
N HIS A 455 -7.01 -18.41 -6.42
CA HIS A 455 -7.72 -17.14 -6.34
C HIS A 455 -9.15 -17.37 -5.84
N ALA A 456 -9.62 -16.42 -5.03
CA ALA A 456 -11.00 -16.22 -4.61
C ALA A 456 -12.07 -16.66 -5.63
N GLU A 457 -11.93 -16.18 -6.86
CA GLU A 457 -12.87 -16.38 -7.96
C GLU A 457 -12.89 -17.82 -8.50
N SER A 458 -11.78 -18.55 -8.37
CA SER A 458 -11.66 -19.94 -8.83
C SER A 458 -12.23 -20.95 -7.82
N LYS A 459 -12.52 -20.54 -6.58
CA LYS A 459 -12.99 -21.42 -5.50
C LYS A 459 -14.23 -22.26 -5.88
N PRO A 460 -15.31 -21.72 -6.49
CA PRO A 460 -16.50 -22.52 -6.82
C PRO A 460 -16.19 -23.65 -7.81
N GLN A 461 -15.32 -23.38 -8.79
CA GLN A 461 -14.91 -24.37 -9.80
C GLN A 461 -14.03 -25.47 -9.18
N ILE A 462 -13.15 -25.11 -8.24
CA ILE A 462 -12.37 -26.06 -7.45
C ILE A 462 -13.26 -26.97 -6.63
N LEU A 463 -14.21 -26.42 -5.86
CA LEU A 463 -15.12 -27.24 -5.04
C LEU A 463 -15.93 -28.21 -5.91
N ARG A 464 -16.40 -27.75 -7.08
CA ARG A 464 -17.08 -28.62 -8.04
C ARG A 464 -16.20 -29.78 -8.50
N LYS A 465 -14.94 -29.52 -8.87
CA LYS A 465 -13.97 -30.56 -9.23
C LYS A 465 -13.75 -31.55 -8.07
N LEU A 466 -13.58 -31.06 -6.85
CA LEU A 466 -13.25 -31.90 -5.69
C LEU A 466 -14.42 -32.80 -5.24
N TYR A 467 -15.67 -32.34 -5.38
CA TYR A 467 -16.85 -33.05 -4.86
C TYR A 467 -17.72 -33.74 -5.91
N ASP A 468 -17.86 -33.18 -7.12
CA ASP A 468 -18.79 -33.70 -8.13
C ASP A 468 -18.14 -34.76 -9.02
N TYR A 469 -16.84 -34.63 -9.30
CA TYR A 469 -16.15 -35.49 -10.27
C TYR A 469 -15.73 -36.87 -9.72
N PRO A 470 -15.30 -37.00 -8.45
CA PRO A 470 -14.96 -38.31 -7.92
C PRO A 470 -16.20 -39.20 -7.76
N PRO A 471 -16.11 -40.49 -8.17
CA PRO A 471 -17.20 -41.42 -7.99
C PRO A 471 -17.53 -41.63 -6.50
N PRO A 472 -18.79 -41.98 -6.16
CA PRO A 472 -19.19 -42.26 -4.78
C PRO A 472 -18.28 -43.31 -4.12
N GLY A 473 -17.68 -42.97 -2.98
CA GLY A 473 -16.71 -43.81 -2.27
C GLY A 473 -15.24 -43.36 -2.37
N GLN A 474 -14.92 -42.44 -3.28
CA GLN A 474 -13.58 -41.83 -3.42
C GLN A 474 -13.54 -40.33 -3.04
N ARG A 475 -14.62 -39.81 -2.45
CA ARG A 475 -14.73 -38.41 -2.04
C ARG A 475 -14.00 -38.19 -0.72
N GLN A 476 -13.08 -37.23 -0.70
CA GLN A 476 -12.44 -36.74 0.51
C GLN A 476 -13.11 -35.43 0.95
N LEU A 477 -13.20 -35.21 2.26
CA LEU A 477 -13.69 -33.94 2.79
C LEU A 477 -12.55 -32.93 2.82
N TYR A 478 -12.80 -31.71 2.34
CA TYR A 478 -11.85 -30.61 2.37
C TYR A 478 -12.31 -29.51 3.34
N VAL A 479 -11.36 -28.92 4.05
CA VAL A 479 -11.57 -27.80 4.99
C VAL A 479 -10.77 -26.57 4.55
N PRO A 480 -11.23 -25.34 4.84
CA PRO A 480 -10.47 -24.13 4.56
C PRO A 480 -9.11 -24.12 5.27
N LEU A 481 -8.10 -23.61 4.59
CA LEU A 481 -6.73 -23.53 5.10
C LEU A 481 -6.45 -22.24 5.88
N PHE A 482 -7.15 -21.15 5.53
CA PHE A 482 -6.97 -19.83 6.13
C PHE A 482 -8.28 -19.35 6.74
N ASP A 483 -8.16 -18.77 7.92
CA ASP A 483 -9.26 -18.14 8.63
C ASP A 483 -9.51 -16.71 8.12
N ASP A 484 -8.44 -15.95 7.88
CA ASP A 484 -8.46 -14.59 7.33
C ASP A 484 -8.41 -14.53 5.79
N PRO A 485 -8.85 -13.42 5.17
CA PRO A 485 -8.45 -13.08 3.80
C PRO A 485 -6.92 -13.05 3.69
N ILE A 486 -6.40 -13.68 2.64
CA ILE A 486 -4.96 -13.71 2.33
C ILE A 486 -4.77 -12.98 1.01
N GLU A 487 -3.94 -11.95 0.96
CA GLU A 487 -3.65 -11.21 -0.25
C GLU A 487 -2.17 -11.31 -0.62
N LEU A 488 -1.86 -11.99 -1.74
CA LEU A 488 -0.50 -11.93 -2.29
C LEU A 488 -0.23 -10.59 -2.95
N ARG A 489 -1.26 -9.92 -3.47
CA ARG A 489 -1.18 -8.57 -4.04
C ARG A 489 -2.40 -7.78 -3.58
N PRO A 490 -2.28 -6.45 -3.45
CA PRO A 490 -3.41 -5.62 -3.05
C PRO A 490 -4.63 -5.91 -3.92
N SER A 491 -5.77 -6.22 -3.30
CA SER A 491 -7.02 -6.55 -3.99
C SER A 491 -7.09 -7.89 -4.73
N VAL A 492 -6.09 -8.76 -4.62
CA VAL A 492 -6.12 -10.12 -5.19
C VAL A 492 -6.08 -11.14 -4.06
N GLU A 493 -7.27 -11.63 -3.71
CA GLU A 493 -7.43 -12.52 -2.57
C GLU A 493 -7.27 -14.00 -2.93
N TRP A 494 -6.60 -14.71 -2.04
CA TRP A 494 -6.26 -16.12 -2.10
C TRP A 494 -7.04 -16.94 -1.09
N ARG A 495 -7.37 -18.16 -1.50
CA ARG A 495 -8.04 -19.17 -0.69
C ARG A 495 -7.23 -20.46 -0.73
N GLY A 496 -7.26 -21.20 0.37
CA GLY A 496 -6.67 -22.51 0.47
C GLY A 496 -7.68 -23.53 0.97
N VAL A 497 -7.62 -24.77 0.48
CA VAL A 497 -8.36 -25.91 1.04
C VAL A 497 -7.42 -27.10 1.22
N LEU A 498 -7.68 -27.88 2.27
CA LEU A 498 -6.88 -29.03 2.69
C LEU A 498 -7.77 -30.23 2.98
N THR A 499 -7.32 -31.45 2.74
CA THR A 499 -8.06 -32.64 3.16
C THR A 499 -8.23 -32.65 4.69
N ARG A 500 -9.44 -32.96 5.18
CA ARG A 500 -9.76 -32.95 6.60
C ARG A 500 -8.84 -33.84 7.43
N THR A 501 -8.54 -35.03 6.91
CA THR A 501 -7.65 -35.98 7.57
C THR A 501 -6.25 -35.40 7.76
N LEU A 502 -5.75 -34.62 6.80
CA LEU A 502 -4.47 -33.95 6.93
C LEU A 502 -4.55 -32.74 7.87
N TRP A 503 -5.64 -31.97 7.81
CA TRP A 503 -5.88 -30.85 8.72
C TRP A 503 -5.90 -31.29 10.19
N GLU A 504 -6.61 -32.37 10.52
CA GLU A 504 -6.67 -32.92 11.88
C GLU A 504 -5.28 -33.35 12.39
N LYS A 505 -4.42 -33.87 11.50
CA LYS A 505 -3.05 -34.23 11.85
C LYS A 505 -2.13 -33.02 12.00
N ALA A 506 -2.27 -32.02 11.13
CA ALA A 506 -1.38 -30.86 11.08
C ALA A 506 -1.72 -29.78 12.11
N PHE A 507 -3.00 -29.60 12.42
CA PHE A 507 -3.51 -28.49 13.23
C PHE A 507 -4.37 -28.96 14.41
N GLY A 508 -4.76 -30.24 14.47
CA GLY A 508 -5.67 -30.76 15.51
C GLY A 508 -5.06 -31.02 16.89
N GLN A 509 -3.74 -30.82 17.09
CA GLN A 509 -3.07 -30.97 18.39
C GLN A 509 -2.59 -29.65 19.03
N ALA A 510 -2.97 -28.48 18.48
CA ALA A 510 -2.63 -27.21 19.12
C ALA A 510 -3.47 -27.02 20.40
N GLU A 511 -2.83 -27.16 21.58
CA GLU A 511 -3.35 -26.55 22.80
C GLU A 511 -3.60 -25.05 22.56
N PRO A 512 -4.64 -24.46 23.19
CA PRO A 512 -5.05 -23.09 22.91
C PRO A 512 -3.93 -22.12 23.30
N VAL A 513 -3.26 -21.55 22.30
CA VAL A 513 -2.31 -20.44 22.48
C VAL A 513 -3.07 -19.26 23.12
N PRO A 514 -2.50 -18.60 24.16
CA PRO A 514 -3.10 -17.42 24.77
C PRO A 514 -3.19 -16.26 23.78
N ASP A 515 -4.27 -15.51 23.94
CA ASP A 515 -4.72 -14.40 23.12
C ASP A 515 -3.63 -13.37 22.74
N PRO A 516 -3.39 -13.12 21.44
CA PRO A 516 -2.54 -12.04 20.93
C PRO A 516 -3.05 -10.61 21.21
N ALA A 517 -4.21 -10.42 21.87
CA ALA A 517 -4.76 -9.11 22.25
C ALA A 517 -3.86 -8.25 23.20
N ALA A 518 -2.65 -8.68 23.52
CA ALA A 518 -1.71 -7.94 24.36
C ALA A 518 -0.79 -6.95 23.62
N LEU A 519 -1.09 -6.57 22.37
CA LEU A 519 -0.48 -5.42 21.71
C LEU A 519 -1.49 -4.28 21.55
N LYS A 520 -1.46 -3.41 22.56
CA LYS A 520 -2.33 -2.26 22.80
C LYS A 520 -2.48 -1.32 21.60
N SER A 521 -3.72 -1.11 21.17
CA SER A 521 -4.21 0.21 20.80
C SER A 521 -4.93 0.80 22.02
N ASP A 522 -4.37 1.86 22.61
CA ASP A 522 -4.96 2.56 23.75
C ASP A 522 -6.16 3.44 23.31
N GLU A 523 -7.21 2.84 22.74
CA GLU A 523 -8.55 3.41 22.72
C GLU A 523 -9.51 2.45 23.43
N VAL A 524 -10.07 2.96 24.52
CA VAL A 524 -11.00 2.23 25.38
C VAL A 524 -12.41 2.41 24.81
N HIS A 525 -13.02 1.35 24.28
CA HIS A 525 -14.39 1.38 23.76
C HIS A 525 -15.40 0.84 24.79
N ALA A 526 -16.55 1.51 24.92
CA ALA A 526 -17.63 1.12 25.83
C ALA A 526 -18.47 -0.08 25.33
N VAL A 527 -18.26 -0.49 24.07
CA VAL A 527 -18.85 -1.70 23.47
C VAL A 527 -17.70 -2.54 22.91
N GLN A 528 -17.62 -3.79 23.32
CA GLN A 528 -16.64 -4.77 22.84
C GLN A 528 -17.36 -5.80 21.96
N ILE A 529 -16.84 -5.99 20.75
CA ILE A 529 -17.37 -6.92 19.76
C ILE A 529 -16.27 -7.95 19.48
N GLU A 530 -16.38 -9.10 20.13
CA GLU A 530 -15.41 -10.20 20.02
C GLU A 530 -16.06 -11.52 19.55
N PRO A 531 -16.77 -11.54 18.40
CA PRO A 531 -17.19 -12.80 17.80
C PRO A 531 -15.94 -13.60 17.42
N SER A 532 -15.70 -14.70 18.13
CA SER A 532 -14.55 -15.57 17.88
C SER A 532 -14.85 -16.54 16.74
N ARG A 533 -13.87 -16.76 15.86
CA ARG A 533 -13.91 -17.87 14.88
C ARG A 533 -14.02 -19.25 15.51
N ARG A 534 -13.68 -19.39 16.80
CA ARG A 534 -13.90 -20.63 17.55
C ARG A 534 -15.38 -20.89 17.84
N GLU A 535 -16.20 -19.84 17.86
CA GLU A 535 -17.62 -19.89 18.21
C GLU A 535 -18.53 -19.85 16.96
N ILE A 536 -18.12 -19.14 15.90
CA ILE A 536 -18.90 -18.96 14.68
C ILE A 536 -18.04 -19.40 13.47
N LYS A 537 -18.51 -20.40 12.73
CA LYS A 537 -17.77 -20.94 11.57
C LYS A 537 -17.89 -20.01 10.37
N ASN A 538 -16.90 -20.08 9.46
CA ASN A 538 -16.88 -19.29 8.22
C ASN A 538 -17.03 -17.77 8.45
N LEU A 539 -16.55 -17.32 9.61
CA LEU A 539 -16.59 -15.93 10.01
C LEU A 539 -15.38 -15.18 9.45
N VAL A 540 -15.64 -14.09 8.74
CA VAL A 540 -14.60 -13.22 8.17
C VAL A 540 -14.82 -11.80 8.67
N LYS A 541 -13.73 -11.12 9.06
CA LYS A 541 -13.74 -9.73 9.49
C LYS A 541 -13.16 -8.83 8.40
N PHE A 542 -13.79 -7.68 8.18
CA PHE A 542 -13.28 -6.61 7.33
C PHE A 542 -13.37 -5.27 8.06
N SER A 543 -12.45 -4.34 7.78
CA SER A 543 -12.44 -3.00 8.37
C SER A 543 -12.09 -1.92 7.34
N HIS A 544 -12.63 -0.71 7.55
CA HIS A 544 -12.44 0.45 6.67
C HIS A 544 -12.59 1.75 7.45
N GLN A 545 -11.87 2.82 7.07
CA GLN A 545 -12.02 4.13 7.69
C GLN A 545 -12.91 5.03 6.83
N ALA A 546 -14.00 5.53 7.42
CA ALA A 546 -14.94 6.46 6.78
C ALA A 546 -15.69 7.26 7.85
N MET A 547 -16.24 8.42 7.50
CA MET A 547 -17.06 9.28 8.38
C MET A 547 -16.38 9.60 9.73
N ASN A 548 -15.05 9.79 9.69
CA ASN A 548 -14.19 10.01 10.87
C ASN A 548 -14.29 8.90 11.94
N THR A 549 -14.48 7.64 11.52
CA THR A 549 -14.47 6.47 12.39
C THR A 549 -14.02 5.20 11.66
N VAL A 550 -13.90 4.08 12.37
CA VAL A 550 -13.62 2.76 11.79
C VAL A 550 -14.93 2.00 11.67
N PHE A 551 -15.29 1.63 10.44
CA PHE A 551 -16.35 0.68 10.18
C PHE A 551 -15.78 -0.73 10.15
N GLU A 552 -16.45 -1.68 10.79
CA GLU A 552 -16.10 -3.10 10.68
C GLU A 552 -17.33 -3.95 10.34
N MET A 553 -17.06 -5.03 9.59
CA MET A 553 -18.05 -6.03 9.20
C MET A 553 -17.55 -7.40 9.57
N TRP A 554 -18.37 -8.13 10.32
CA TRP A 554 -18.22 -9.54 10.59
C TRP A 554 -19.26 -10.28 9.74
N ILE A 555 -18.81 -11.07 8.79
CA ILE A 555 -19.70 -11.77 7.84
C ILE A 555 -19.51 -13.27 8.01
N GLN A 556 -20.61 -13.99 8.27
CA GLN A 556 -20.61 -15.45 8.18
C GLN A 556 -21.00 -15.86 6.76
N HIS A 557 -20.03 -16.36 5.99
CA HIS A 557 -20.30 -16.81 4.62
C HIS A 557 -19.31 -17.87 4.17
N ASP A 558 -19.82 -18.93 3.52
CA ASP A 558 -19.02 -20.07 3.06
C ASP A 558 -17.95 -19.68 2.01
N ASN A 559 -18.17 -18.57 1.30
CA ASN A 559 -17.20 -17.96 0.41
C ASN A 559 -16.76 -16.60 0.93
N GLY A 560 -15.67 -16.58 1.71
CA GLY A 560 -15.17 -15.34 2.28
C GLY A 560 -14.71 -14.31 1.23
N SER A 561 -14.39 -14.71 -0.01
CA SER A 561 -14.03 -13.74 -1.04
C SER A 561 -15.20 -13.08 -1.72
N TYR A 562 -16.30 -13.82 -1.81
CA TYR A 562 -17.58 -13.23 -2.13
C TYR A 562 -17.99 -12.22 -1.04
N ALA A 563 -17.82 -12.58 0.23
CA ALA A 563 -18.01 -11.67 1.36
C ALA A 563 -17.06 -10.46 1.30
N GLY A 564 -15.79 -10.66 0.90
CA GLY A 564 -14.82 -9.57 0.76
C GLY A 564 -15.16 -8.57 -0.34
N ARG A 565 -15.69 -9.04 -1.47
CA ARG A 565 -16.20 -8.13 -2.53
C ARG A 565 -17.47 -7.40 -2.08
N ALA A 566 -18.42 -8.10 -1.47
CA ALA A 566 -19.62 -7.49 -0.93
C ALA A 566 -19.29 -6.44 0.16
N ALA A 567 -18.35 -6.76 1.05
CA ALA A 567 -17.84 -5.85 2.07
C ALA A 567 -17.17 -4.62 1.45
N ARG A 568 -16.34 -4.79 0.40
CA ARG A 568 -15.74 -3.65 -0.30
C ARG A 568 -16.78 -2.75 -0.95
N THR A 569 -17.81 -3.33 -1.58
CA THR A 569 -18.92 -2.56 -2.15
C THR A 569 -19.69 -1.80 -1.06
N ALA A 570 -19.95 -2.44 0.08
CA ALA A 570 -20.58 -1.78 1.22
C ALA A 570 -19.70 -0.65 1.81
N PHE A 571 -18.38 -0.83 1.89
CA PHE A 571 -17.49 0.25 2.33
C PHE A 571 -17.43 1.43 1.36
N HIS A 572 -17.39 1.18 0.05
CA HIS A 572 -17.48 2.26 -0.95
C HIS A 572 -18.80 3.04 -0.84
N GLU A 573 -19.89 2.38 -0.41
CA GLU A 573 -21.15 3.07 -0.15
C GLU A 573 -21.04 4.02 1.05
N ALA A 574 -20.34 3.62 2.12
CA ALA A 574 -20.06 4.52 3.24
C ALA A 574 -19.22 5.74 2.81
N ASP A 575 -18.20 5.53 1.94
CA ASP A 575 -17.40 6.62 1.38
C ASP A 575 -18.24 7.57 0.51
N ARG A 576 -19.14 7.03 -0.32
CA ARG A 576 -20.06 7.82 -1.14
C ARG A 576 -21.01 8.64 -0.27
N LEU A 577 -21.62 8.03 0.73
CA LEU A 577 -22.53 8.70 1.66
C LEU A 577 -21.81 9.80 2.45
N GLU A 578 -20.53 9.63 2.80
CA GLU A 578 -19.74 10.71 3.39
C GLU A 578 -19.64 11.94 2.48
N GLN A 579 -19.42 11.74 1.17
CA GLN A 579 -19.37 12.84 0.21
C GLN A 579 -20.70 13.61 0.10
N GLU A 580 -21.85 12.95 0.35
CA GLU A 580 -23.18 13.56 0.23
C GLU A 580 -23.70 14.16 1.54
N LEU A 581 -23.42 13.52 2.67
CA LEU A 581 -24.02 13.84 3.98
C LEU A 581 -23.12 14.71 4.87
N SER A 582 -21.83 14.84 4.55
CA SER A 582 -20.87 15.52 5.42
C SER A 582 -21.00 17.03 5.38
N ARG A 583 -21.34 17.64 6.52
CA ARG A 583 -21.29 19.11 6.69
C ARG A 583 -19.90 19.75 6.53
N PHE A 584 -18.84 18.95 6.45
CA PHE A 584 -17.46 19.41 6.30
C PHE A 584 -17.03 19.50 4.82
N ILE A 585 -17.89 19.04 3.91
CA ILE A 585 -17.67 19.05 2.47
C ILE A 585 -18.60 20.09 1.86
N ASP A 586 -18.04 21.17 1.31
CA ASP A 586 -18.80 22.34 0.84
C ASP A 586 -19.82 22.00 -0.26
N ASN A 587 -19.49 21.05 -1.14
CA ASN A 587 -20.33 20.62 -2.25
C ASN A 587 -21.24 19.41 -1.94
N SER A 588 -21.23 18.90 -0.71
CA SER A 588 -22.21 17.92 -0.25
C SER A 588 -23.61 18.52 -0.21
N ASP A 589 -24.66 17.70 -0.14
CA ASP A 589 -26.02 18.23 -0.06
C ASP A 589 -26.24 18.99 1.25
N ILE A 590 -25.68 18.51 2.35
CA ILE A 590 -25.75 19.18 3.66
C ILE A 590 -24.93 20.47 3.66
N GLY A 591 -23.76 20.49 3.02
CA GLY A 591 -22.96 21.69 2.81
C GLY A 591 -23.73 22.76 2.03
N ARG A 592 -24.38 22.35 0.93
CA ARG A 592 -25.23 23.23 0.09
C ARG A 592 -26.45 23.75 0.83
N ILE A 593 -27.16 22.92 1.59
CA ILE A 593 -28.30 23.36 2.42
C ILE A 593 -27.82 24.38 3.48
N ASN A 594 -26.68 24.12 4.12
CA ASN A 594 -26.12 25.01 5.14
C ASN A 594 -25.65 26.36 4.57
N ALA A 595 -25.35 26.42 3.27
CA ALA A 595 -24.97 27.65 2.56
C ALA A 595 -26.17 28.39 1.93
N ALA A 596 -27.36 27.78 1.91
CA ALA A 596 -28.55 28.33 1.26
C ALA A 596 -29.22 29.43 2.11
N ALA A 597 -29.89 30.36 1.42
CA ALA A 597 -30.66 31.43 2.04
C ALA A 597 -32.11 31.00 2.31
N ALA A 598 -32.82 31.73 3.19
CA ALA A 598 -34.24 31.53 3.40
C ALA A 598 -35.03 31.71 2.09
N GLY A 599 -35.87 30.73 1.76
CA GLY A 599 -36.65 30.65 0.53
C GLY A 599 -35.99 29.82 -0.57
N ASP A 600 -34.70 29.49 -0.46
CA ASP A 600 -34.03 28.64 -1.44
C ASP A 600 -34.55 27.21 -1.39
N MET A 601 -34.69 26.62 -2.57
CA MET A 601 -35.03 25.23 -2.76
C MET A 601 -33.81 24.49 -3.30
N ILE A 602 -33.33 23.50 -2.54
CA ILE A 602 -32.15 22.72 -2.88
C ILE A 602 -32.59 21.30 -3.25
N VAL A 603 -32.28 20.87 -4.46
CA VAL A 603 -32.43 19.46 -4.87
C VAL A 603 -31.28 18.66 -4.27
N VAL A 604 -31.64 17.54 -3.64
CA VAL A 604 -30.76 16.65 -2.88
C VAL A 604 -30.85 15.21 -3.41
N SER A 605 -29.88 14.37 -3.02
CA SER A 605 -29.91 12.96 -3.32
C SER A 605 -31.03 12.22 -2.56
N PRO A 606 -31.48 11.06 -3.05
CA PRO A 606 -32.42 10.21 -2.33
C PRO A 606 -31.94 9.84 -0.92
N ASP A 607 -30.62 9.63 -0.75
CA ASP A 607 -30.03 9.28 0.53
C ASP A 607 -30.07 10.43 1.53
N THR A 608 -29.76 11.65 1.07
CA THR A 608 -29.92 12.87 1.88
C THR A 608 -31.39 13.04 2.28
N MET A 609 -32.33 12.86 1.34
CA MET A 609 -33.76 12.94 1.64
C MET A 609 -34.18 11.91 2.69
N ALA A 610 -33.75 10.65 2.56
CA ALA A 610 -34.06 9.59 3.50
C ALA A 610 -33.52 9.89 4.92
N CYS A 611 -32.29 10.38 5.03
CA CYS A 611 -31.71 10.81 6.31
C CYS A 611 -32.49 11.96 6.94
N LEU A 612 -32.93 12.94 6.15
CA LEU A 612 -33.70 14.07 6.65
C LEU A 612 -35.10 13.65 7.10
N ILE A 613 -35.77 12.75 6.38
CA ILE A 613 -37.06 12.18 6.79
C ILE A 613 -36.92 11.45 8.13
N ALA A 614 -35.90 10.57 8.27
CA ALA A 614 -35.63 9.87 9.52
C ALA A 614 -35.34 10.86 10.67
N ALA A 615 -34.63 11.96 10.38
CA ALA A 615 -34.39 13.01 11.36
C ALA A 615 -35.66 13.78 11.74
N GLU A 616 -36.57 14.07 10.80
CA GLU A 616 -37.85 14.72 11.09
C GLU A 616 -38.76 13.84 11.94
N GLU A 617 -38.78 12.54 11.67
CA GLU A 617 -39.52 11.55 12.46
C GLU A 617 -38.94 11.44 13.88
N ALA A 618 -37.62 11.32 14.03
CA ALA A 618 -36.97 11.31 15.33
C ALA A 618 -37.20 12.61 16.12
N TYR A 619 -37.22 13.76 15.43
CA TYR A 619 -37.57 15.05 16.04
C TYR A 619 -38.99 15.03 16.63
N ASP A 620 -39.98 14.59 15.85
CA ASP A 620 -41.38 14.55 16.30
C ASP A 620 -41.58 13.54 17.43
N LEU A 621 -40.99 12.35 17.32
CA LEU A 621 -41.08 11.28 18.33
C LEU A 621 -40.49 11.67 19.68
N THR A 622 -39.49 12.54 19.67
CA THR A 622 -38.73 12.93 20.87
C THR A 622 -39.12 14.33 21.38
N GLY A 623 -40.11 14.97 20.76
CA GLY A 623 -40.50 16.34 21.09
C GLY A 623 -39.39 17.37 20.88
N GLY A 624 -38.51 17.13 19.90
CA GLY A 624 -37.36 17.98 19.57
C GLY A 624 -36.11 17.75 20.42
N ALA A 625 -36.04 16.66 21.20
CA ALA A 625 -34.81 16.30 21.91
C ALA A 625 -33.70 15.83 20.95
N PHE A 626 -34.06 15.18 19.83
CA PHE A 626 -33.20 15.04 18.67
C PHE A 626 -33.50 16.13 17.64
N ASP A 627 -32.50 16.93 17.27
CA ASP A 627 -32.67 18.03 16.32
C ASP A 627 -31.39 18.21 15.48
N VAL A 628 -31.47 17.90 14.19
CA VAL A 628 -30.34 18.02 13.26
C VAL A 628 -29.94 19.48 13.01
N THR A 629 -30.77 20.47 13.37
CA THR A 629 -30.43 21.89 13.24
C THR A 629 -29.50 22.41 14.36
N VAL A 630 -29.05 21.52 15.26
CA VAL A 630 -28.14 21.84 16.38
C VAL A 630 -26.72 22.21 15.94
N GLY A 631 -26.36 22.04 14.67
CA GLY A 631 -25.02 22.28 14.13
C GLY A 631 -24.36 23.61 14.53
N PRO A 632 -25.05 24.77 14.52
CA PRO A 632 -24.47 26.03 14.99
C PRO A 632 -24.12 26.03 16.47
N LEU A 633 -24.92 25.39 17.34
CA LEU A 633 -24.58 25.25 18.76
C LEU A 633 -23.38 24.35 18.96
N VAL A 634 -23.31 23.22 18.24
CA VAL A 634 -22.17 22.31 18.30
C VAL A 634 -20.88 23.05 17.91
N ARG A 635 -20.92 23.84 16.83
CA ARG A 635 -19.79 24.70 16.43
C ARG A 635 -19.45 25.72 17.51
N LEU A 636 -20.46 26.41 18.07
CA LEU A 636 -20.27 27.43 19.08
C LEU A 636 -19.54 26.88 20.32
N TRP A 637 -19.97 25.74 20.85
CA TRP A 637 -19.32 25.09 22.00
C TRP A 637 -17.93 24.51 21.69
N LYS A 638 -17.64 24.18 20.42
CA LYS A 638 -16.29 23.79 19.99
C LYS A 638 -15.32 24.98 19.91
N THR A 639 -15.82 26.20 19.70
CA THR A 639 -14.97 27.41 19.60
C THR A 639 -14.59 28.04 20.93
N GLY A 640 -15.16 27.57 22.05
CA GLY A 640 -14.88 28.09 23.40
C GLY A 640 -16.13 28.08 24.27
N GLN A 641 -16.10 28.83 25.38
CA GLN A 641 -17.23 28.96 26.30
C GLN A 641 -18.17 30.09 25.83
N PRO A 642 -19.39 29.78 25.34
CA PRO A 642 -20.27 30.79 24.79
C PRO A 642 -20.96 31.65 25.84
N THR A 643 -21.30 32.90 25.46
CA THR A 643 -22.11 33.77 26.32
C THR A 643 -23.59 33.37 26.28
N PRO A 644 -24.37 33.63 27.34
CA PRO A 644 -25.81 33.35 27.36
C PRO A 644 -26.56 33.99 26.19
N GLU A 645 -26.16 35.19 25.75
CA GLU A 645 -26.77 35.90 24.62
C GLU A 645 -26.52 35.17 23.30
N ALA A 646 -25.33 34.61 23.10
CA ALA A 646 -25.00 33.84 21.89
C ALA A 646 -25.79 32.53 21.82
N ILE A 647 -25.95 31.84 22.96
CA ILE A 647 -26.78 30.63 23.06
C ILE A 647 -28.24 30.97 22.76
N ALA A 648 -28.78 32.02 23.39
CA ALA A 648 -30.16 32.47 23.23
C ALA A 648 -30.46 32.89 21.77
N ALA A 649 -29.53 33.58 21.11
CA ALA A 649 -29.65 33.96 19.71
C ALA A 649 -29.78 32.72 18.81
N LEU A 650 -28.93 31.70 19.00
CA LEU A 650 -29.01 30.46 18.25
C LEU A 650 -30.24 29.61 18.62
N GLN A 651 -30.73 29.65 19.86
CA GLN A 651 -31.99 28.97 20.24
C GLN A 651 -33.18 29.57 19.52
N GLN A 652 -33.19 30.89 19.35
CA GLN A 652 -34.27 31.58 18.65
C GLN A 652 -34.34 31.16 17.16
N THR A 653 -33.20 30.91 16.50
CA THR A 653 -33.18 30.45 15.10
C THR A 653 -33.74 29.03 14.91
N ARG A 654 -33.83 28.23 15.99
CA ARG A 654 -34.35 26.85 15.97
C ARG A 654 -35.80 26.66 16.44
N LYS A 655 -36.51 27.72 16.86
CA LYS A 655 -37.91 27.57 17.32
C LYS A 655 -38.83 27.18 16.16
N GLY A 656 -39.32 25.94 16.10
CA GLY A 656 -40.14 25.43 14.99
C GLY A 656 -39.30 24.95 13.80
N ARG A 657 -39.95 24.47 12.72
CA ARG A 657 -39.25 23.87 11.57
C ARG A 657 -38.43 24.92 10.81
N ALA A 658 -37.13 24.67 10.64
CA ALA A 658 -36.19 25.55 9.92
C ALA A 658 -36.09 25.24 8.42
N TYR A 659 -36.64 24.11 7.99
CA TYR A 659 -36.71 23.65 6.61
C TYR A 659 -38.00 22.84 6.41
N THR A 660 -38.39 22.62 5.15
CA THR A 660 -39.47 21.69 4.77
C THR A 660 -38.99 20.77 3.68
N LEU A 661 -39.36 19.49 3.78
CA LEU A 661 -39.06 18.48 2.79
C LEU A 661 -40.17 18.39 1.75
N THR A 662 -39.80 18.25 0.48
CA THR A 662 -40.70 17.87 -0.61
C THR A 662 -40.19 16.54 -1.20
N PRO A 663 -40.58 15.38 -0.62
CA PRO A 663 -40.01 14.09 -0.98
C PRO A 663 -40.18 13.77 -2.48
N ASP A 664 -41.36 14.02 -3.06
CA ASP A 664 -41.63 13.73 -4.47
C ASP A 664 -40.73 14.50 -5.46
N ALA A 665 -40.24 15.67 -5.04
CA ALA A 665 -39.35 16.52 -5.83
C ALA A 665 -37.87 16.36 -5.45
N MET A 666 -37.55 15.50 -4.46
CA MET A 666 -36.23 15.37 -3.85
C MET A 666 -35.62 16.72 -3.48
N SER A 667 -36.43 17.61 -2.89
CA SER A 667 -36.00 18.96 -2.57
C SER A 667 -36.25 19.37 -1.12
N VAL A 668 -35.35 20.20 -0.62
CA VAL A 668 -35.41 20.81 0.71
C VAL A 668 -35.57 22.31 0.51
N THR A 669 -36.63 22.88 1.06
CA THR A 669 -36.83 24.33 1.09
C THR A 669 -36.35 24.85 2.43
N VAL A 670 -35.37 25.75 2.42
CA VAL A 670 -34.84 26.39 3.63
C VAL A 670 -35.78 27.52 4.04
N LEU A 671 -36.25 27.52 5.29
CA LEU A 671 -37.18 28.54 5.78
C LEU A 671 -36.50 29.68 6.55
N ARG A 672 -35.21 29.52 6.89
CA ARG A 672 -34.46 30.46 7.73
C ARG A 672 -33.01 30.58 7.30
N ASP A 673 -32.49 31.80 7.37
CA ASP A 673 -31.08 32.07 7.13
C ASP A 673 -30.20 31.42 8.21
N ASN A 674 -28.96 31.09 7.84
CA ASN A 674 -27.95 30.51 8.72
C ASN A 674 -28.38 29.18 9.35
N ILE A 675 -29.14 28.36 8.62
CA ILE A 675 -29.40 26.99 9.01
C ILE A 675 -28.07 26.21 9.12
N GLY A 676 -27.98 25.33 10.11
CA GLY A 676 -26.81 24.46 10.29
C GLY A 676 -27.24 23.05 10.60
N LEU A 677 -27.55 22.30 9.55
CA LEU A 677 -27.79 20.88 9.61
C LEU A 677 -26.50 20.12 9.96
N ASP A 678 -26.65 19.20 10.89
CA ASP A 678 -25.64 18.27 11.38
C ASP A 678 -26.29 16.88 11.51
N LEU A 679 -25.96 16.00 10.56
CA LEU A 679 -26.49 14.63 10.52
C LEU A 679 -25.63 13.63 11.33
N SER A 680 -24.67 14.09 12.14
CA SER A 680 -23.75 13.18 12.84
C SER A 680 -24.41 12.18 13.80
N GLY A 681 -25.64 12.46 14.26
CA GLY A 681 -26.44 11.56 15.10
C GLY A 681 -27.43 10.67 14.33
N VAL A 682 -27.40 10.63 12.99
CA VAL A 682 -28.29 9.77 12.17
C VAL A 682 -27.56 9.12 10.99
N ALA A 683 -26.58 9.82 10.41
CA ALA A 683 -25.93 9.44 9.16
C ALA A 683 -25.11 8.14 9.27
N LYS A 684 -24.47 7.86 10.41
CA LYS A 684 -23.72 6.60 10.59
C LYS A 684 -24.68 5.42 10.64
N GLY A 685 -25.76 5.55 11.41
CA GLY A 685 -26.84 4.57 11.43
C GLY A 685 -27.39 4.30 10.03
N TYR A 686 -27.66 5.35 9.25
CA TYR A 686 -28.11 5.22 7.86
C TYR A 686 -27.08 4.53 6.96
N ALA A 687 -25.79 4.84 7.11
CA ALA A 687 -24.73 4.16 6.37
C ALA A 687 -24.72 2.65 6.68
N LEU A 688 -24.91 2.25 7.95
CA LEU A 688 -25.03 0.83 8.31
C LEU A 688 -26.27 0.17 7.68
N ASP A 689 -27.39 0.88 7.60
CA ASP A 689 -28.59 0.39 6.92
C ASP A 689 -28.31 0.11 5.43
N ARG A 690 -27.69 1.06 4.73
CA ARG A 690 -27.32 0.92 3.31
C ARG A 690 -26.28 -0.16 3.07
N MET A 691 -25.29 -0.27 3.96
CA MET A 691 -24.32 -1.36 3.93
C MET A 691 -24.99 -2.71 4.10
N ALA A 692 -25.93 -2.85 5.05
CA ALA A 692 -26.68 -4.08 5.25
C ALA A 692 -27.59 -4.41 4.05
N ASP A 693 -28.20 -3.41 3.42
CA ASP A 693 -28.98 -3.61 2.17
C ASP A 693 -28.09 -4.17 1.06
N ILE A 694 -26.90 -3.60 0.84
CA ILE A 694 -25.93 -4.10 -0.14
C ILE A 694 -25.55 -5.54 0.19
N LEU A 695 -25.26 -5.87 1.46
CA LEU A 695 -24.96 -7.26 1.83
C LEU A 695 -26.13 -8.20 1.49
N ARG A 696 -27.38 -7.80 1.72
CA ARG A 696 -28.57 -8.59 1.34
C ARG A 696 -28.74 -8.73 -0.17
N GLU A 697 -28.43 -7.71 -0.96
CA GLU A 697 -28.44 -7.79 -2.42
C GLU A 697 -27.41 -8.78 -2.95
N TRP A 698 -26.29 -8.91 -2.23
CA TRP A 698 -25.30 -9.96 -2.42
C TRP A 698 -25.73 -11.30 -1.77
N GLY A 699 -26.96 -11.45 -1.26
CA GLY A 699 -27.41 -12.70 -0.65
C GLY A 699 -26.66 -13.09 0.63
N ILE A 700 -26.04 -12.11 1.31
CA ILE A 700 -25.41 -12.29 2.61
C ILE A 700 -26.43 -11.87 3.68
N ASP A 701 -27.04 -12.85 4.33
CA ASP A 701 -28.05 -12.60 5.36
C ASP A 701 -27.49 -12.54 6.78
N ARG A 702 -26.27 -13.03 7.00
CA ARG A 702 -25.66 -13.18 8.34
C ARG A 702 -24.40 -12.33 8.44
N ALA A 703 -24.57 -11.12 8.95
CA ALA A 703 -23.47 -10.22 9.24
C ALA A 703 -23.75 -9.33 10.45
N LEU A 704 -22.68 -8.85 11.08
CA LEU A 704 -22.69 -7.80 12.10
C LEU A 704 -21.85 -6.65 11.57
N VAL A 705 -22.49 -5.49 11.37
CA VAL A 705 -21.86 -4.29 10.81
C VAL A 705 -21.84 -3.23 11.91
N HIS A 706 -20.72 -2.53 12.13
CA HIS A 706 -20.70 -1.42 13.08
C HIS A 706 -19.82 -0.26 12.64
N GLY A 707 -20.20 0.95 13.06
CA GLY A 707 -19.43 2.18 12.86
C GLY A 707 -18.92 2.69 14.21
N GLY A 708 -17.61 2.57 14.46
CA GLY A 708 -16.94 3.11 15.66
C GLY A 708 -17.47 2.60 16.98
N THR A 709 -18.05 1.38 16.98
CA THR A 709 -18.79 0.73 18.08
C THR A 709 -19.93 1.55 18.68
N SER A 710 -20.27 2.71 18.11
CA SER A 710 -21.38 3.56 18.56
C SER A 710 -22.70 3.06 18.02
N THR A 711 -22.69 2.41 16.86
CA THR A 711 -23.89 1.81 16.27
C THR A 711 -23.49 0.47 15.69
N VAL A 712 -24.23 -0.57 16.07
CA VAL A 712 -24.01 -1.96 15.72
C VAL A 712 -25.31 -2.49 15.15
N LEU A 713 -25.29 -2.97 13.92
CA LEU A 713 -26.43 -3.57 13.23
C LEU A 713 -26.14 -5.05 13.04
N ALA A 714 -26.93 -5.89 13.72
CA ALA A 714 -26.93 -7.32 13.54
C ALA A 714 -28.00 -7.72 12.52
N MET A 715 -27.56 -8.34 11.43
CA MET A 715 -28.45 -9.02 10.48
C MET A 715 -28.87 -10.37 11.07
N GLY A 716 -29.02 -11.42 10.26
CA GLY A 716 -29.34 -12.76 10.74
C GLY A 716 -28.30 -13.30 11.73
N ALA A 717 -28.78 -14.12 12.67
CA ALA A 717 -27.93 -14.79 13.65
C ALA A 717 -26.89 -15.70 12.96
N PRO A 718 -25.70 -15.88 13.55
CA PRO A 718 -24.79 -16.95 13.16
C PRO A 718 -25.47 -18.33 13.20
N VAL A 719 -25.03 -19.30 12.40
CA VAL A 719 -25.62 -20.65 12.39
C VAL A 719 -25.48 -21.35 13.75
N GLU A 720 -24.39 -21.09 14.46
CA GLU A 720 -24.02 -21.76 15.70
C GLU A 720 -24.59 -21.12 16.97
N ARG A 721 -25.18 -19.92 16.86
CA ARG A 721 -25.61 -19.12 18.01
C ARG A 721 -26.97 -18.49 17.76
N ASP A 722 -27.66 -18.13 18.82
CA ASP A 722 -28.94 -17.43 18.73
C ASP A 722 -28.76 -15.94 18.35
N GLY A 723 -27.52 -15.43 18.40
CA GLY A 723 -27.17 -14.09 17.94
C GLY A 723 -25.66 -13.84 17.90
N TRP A 724 -25.31 -12.63 17.49
CA TRP A 724 -23.95 -12.12 17.49
C TRP A 724 -23.55 -11.68 18.89
N PRO A 725 -22.45 -12.20 19.47
CA PRO A 725 -22.04 -11.86 20.82
C PRO A 725 -21.51 -10.42 20.88
N VAL A 726 -22.14 -9.58 21.71
CA VAL A 726 -21.74 -8.19 21.96
C VAL A 726 -21.67 -7.95 23.46
N VAL A 727 -20.60 -7.33 23.94
CA VAL A 727 -20.39 -7.03 25.37
C VAL A 727 -20.45 -5.52 25.58
N LEU A 728 -21.22 -5.08 26.56
CA LEU A 728 -21.26 -3.69 27.01
C LEU A 728 -20.34 -3.55 28.22
N SER A 729 -19.44 -2.58 28.19
CA SER A 729 -18.48 -2.31 29.27
C SER A 729 -18.84 -1.02 30.01
N ASN A 730 -18.47 -0.94 31.29
CA ASN A 730 -18.71 0.25 32.09
C ASN A 730 -17.84 1.41 31.57
N PRO A 731 -18.41 2.56 31.19
CA PRO A 731 -17.66 3.70 30.67
C PRO A 731 -16.72 4.34 31.72
N TYR A 732 -16.91 4.06 33.01
CA TYR A 732 -15.96 4.45 34.07
C TYR A 732 -14.84 3.43 34.28
N ASN A 733 -15.14 2.15 34.05
CA ASN A 733 -14.21 1.04 34.25
C ASN A 733 -14.42 -0.03 33.18
N PRO A 734 -13.67 0.01 32.06
CA PRO A 734 -13.87 -0.89 30.93
C PRO A 734 -13.68 -2.38 31.24
N ALA A 735 -13.00 -2.70 32.34
CA ALA A 735 -12.84 -4.07 32.82
C ALA A 735 -14.13 -4.64 33.46
N GLU A 736 -15.06 -3.78 33.85
CA GLU A 736 -16.36 -4.16 34.37
C GLU A 736 -17.38 -4.27 33.22
N ARG A 737 -18.04 -5.43 33.12
CA ARG A 737 -19.05 -5.70 32.10
C ARG A 737 -20.43 -5.32 32.62
N LEU A 738 -21.17 -4.54 31.85
CA LEU A 738 -22.54 -4.12 32.18
C LEU A 738 -23.58 -5.11 31.66
N ALA A 739 -23.36 -5.71 30.48
CA ALA A 739 -24.25 -6.70 29.88
C ALA A 739 -23.52 -7.52 28.80
N ARG A 740 -24.02 -8.73 28.55
CA ARG A 740 -23.68 -9.55 27.37
C ARG A 740 -24.94 -9.79 26.55
N LEU A 741 -24.87 -9.49 25.26
CA LEU A 741 -25.98 -9.54 24.32
C LEU A 741 -25.69 -10.56 23.22
N GLU A 742 -26.73 -11.21 22.73
CA GLU A 742 -26.71 -12.04 21.53
C GLU A 742 -27.65 -11.38 20.51
N LEU A 743 -27.10 -10.60 19.59
CA LEU A 743 -27.89 -9.75 18.69
C LEU A 743 -28.27 -10.47 17.41
N ALA A 744 -29.53 -10.44 17.01
CA ALA A 744 -29.97 -10.92 15.71
C ALA A 744 -31.17 -10.11 15.22
N HIS A 745 -31.11 -9.60 13.99
CA HIS A 745 -32.12 -8.70 13.41
C HIS A 745 -32.41 -7.49 14.29
N GLN A 746 -31.36 -6.95 14.90
CA GLN A 746 -31.44 -5.90 15.90
C GLN A 746 -30.31 -4.89 15.71
N THR A 747 -30.60 -3.65 16.10
CA THR A 747 -29.64 -2.57 16.17
C THR A 747 -29.37 -2.24 17.63
N LEU A 748 -28.09 -2.18 17.99
CA LEU A 748 -27.63 -1.61 19.24
C LEU A 748 -26.92 -0.29 18.93
N SER A 749 -27.47 0.81 19.44
CA SER A 749 -26.83 2.13 19.36
C SER A 749 -26.38 2.59 20.74
N CYS A 750 -25.33 3.41 20.78
CA CYS A 750 -24.70 3.95 21.97
C CYS A 750 -24.27 5.40 21.73
N SER A 751 -24.81 6.31 22.55
CA SER A 751 -24.37 7.70 22.62
C SER A 751 -23.75 7.97 23.99
N GLY A 752 -22.56 8.58 24.03
CA GLY A 752 -21.84 8.81 25.27
C GLY A 752 -20.79 9.93 25.20
N LEU A 753 -20.35 10.39 26.37
CA LEU A 753 -19.45 11.54 26.52
C LEU A 753 -17.96 11.17 26.47
N ASP A 754 -17.60 9.92 26.18
CA ASP A 754 -16.21 9.47 26.05
C ASP A 754 -15.45 10.24 24.95
N ARG A 755 -16.17 10.75 23.93
CA ARG A 755 -15.65 11.62 22.86
C ARG A 755 -15.77 13.12 23.17
N GLY A 756 -15.97 13.49 24.44
CA GLY A 756 -16.13 14.87 24.93
C GLY A 756 -17.58 15.37 24.94
N SER A 757 -17.79 16.63 25.35
CA SER A 757 -19.10 17.28 25.51
C SER A 757 -19.72 17.76 24.18
N HIS A 758 -19.86 16.86 23.21
CA HIS A 758 -20.33 17.17 21.86
C HIS A 758 -21.84 17.01 21.67
N ILE A 759 -22.54 16.37 22.60
CA ILE A 759 -24.01 16.23 22.60
C ILE A 759 -24.59 17.47 23.30
N ILE A 760 -25.31 18.29 22.54
CA ILE A 760 -25.93 19.52 23.02
C ILE A 760 -27.44 19.33 23.12
N ASN A 761 -28.03 19.74 24.25
CA ASN A 761 -29.47 19.79 24.41
C ASN A 761 -30.05 20.91 23.51
N PRO A 762 -30.89 20.61 22.51
CA PRO A 762 -31.39 21.63 21.58
C PRO A 762 -32.26 22.70 22.26
N THR A 763 -32.98 22.31 23.31
CA THR A 763 -33.87 23.16 24.10
C THR A 763 -33.11 24.14 24.99
N THR A 764 -32.09 23.67 25.73
CA THR A 764 -31.33 24.52 26.66
C THR A 764 -30.11 25.17 26.01
N GLY A 765 -29.62 24.61 24.90
CA GLY A 765 -28.42 25.05 24.20
C GLY A 765 -27.12 24.73 24.93
N HIS A 766 -27.16 23.93 26.00
CA HIS A 766 -26.01 23.52 26.79
C HIS A 766 -25.63 22.05 26.53
N PRO A 767 -24.35 21.66 26.72
CA PRO A 767 -23.94 20.27 26.65
C PRO A 767 -24.64 19.43 27.73
N VAL A 768 -24.89 18.16 27.41
CA VAL A 768 -25.34 17.18 28.39
C VAL A 768 -24.21 16.92 29.40
N VAL A 769 -24.54 16.95 30.70
CA VAL A 769 -23.58 16.79 31.80
C VAL A 769 -24.03 15.82 32.90
N ASP A 770 -25.31 15.46 32.93
CA ASP A 770 -25.93 14.58 33.93
C ASP A 770 -25.83 13.08 33.59
N ARG A 771 -25.41 12.75 32.36
CA ARG A 771 -25.32 11.38 31.84
C ARG A 771 -23.96 11.11 31.23
N ARG A 772 -23.46 9.88 31.40
CA ARG A 772 -22.21 9.42 30.81
C ARG A 772 -22.44 8.73 29.47
N ALA A 773 -23.39 7.79 29.42
CA ALA A 773 -23.69 7.02 28.22
C ALA A 773 -25.12 6.43 28.28
N VAL A 774 -25.71 6.24 27.10
CA VAL A 774 -26.98 5.55 26.89
C VAL A 774 -26.83 4.54 25.77
N TRP A 775 -27.31 3.32 26.00
CA TRP A 775 -27.48 2.28 25.00
C TRP A 775 -28.96 2.06 24.71
N LEU A 776 -29.29 1.90 23.43
CA LEU A 776 -30.61 1.50 22.95
C LEU A 776 -30.46 0.23 22.12
N LEU A 777 -31.12 -0.83 22.56
CA LEU A 777 -31.31 -2.05 21.78
C LEU A 777 -32.72 -2.03 21.18
N THR A 778 -32.84 -2.14 19.87
CA THR A 778 -34.12 -2.03 19.15
C THR A 778 -34.10 -2.81 17.83
N THR A 779 -35.26 -3.06 17.23
CA THR A 779 -35.38 -3.58 15.86
C THR A 779 -35.53 -2.47 14.82
N ALA A 780 -35.49 -1.20 15.23
CA ALA A 780 -35.52 -0.07 14.31
C ALA A 780 -34.26 -0.02 13.43
N PRO A 781 -34.34 0.60 12.23
CA PRO A 781 -33.18 0.84 11.39
C PRO A 781 -32.08 1.61 12.14
N GLY A 782 -30.83 1.41 11.71
CA GLY A 782 -29.63 2.07 12.19
C GLY A 782 -29.81 3.59 12.33
N ALA A 783 -30.34 4.25 11.29
CA ALA A 783 -30.57 5.69 11.28
C ALA A 783 -31.44 6.14 12.47
N MET A 784 -32.57 5.47 12.67
CA MET A 784 -33.50 5.78 13.75
C MET A 784 -32.91 5.46 15.12
N ALA A 785 -32.20 4.33 15.26
CA ALA A 785 -31.56 3.95 16.52
C ALA A 785 -30.49 4.96 16.96
N ASP A 786 -29.64 5.43 16.04
CA ASP A 786 -28.60 6.44 16.28
C ASP A 786 -29.21 7.78 16.72
N ALA A 787 -30.30 8.19 16.05
CA ALA A 787 -31.03 9.41 16.36
C ALA A 787 -31.68 9.35 17.75
N LEU A 788 -32.38 8.25 18.04
CA LEU A 788 -33.04 8.04 19.33
C LEU A 788 -32.03 7.96 20.48
N THR A 789 -30.89 7.28 20.33
CA THR A 789 -29.86 7.26 21.39
C THR A 789 -29.33 8.64 21.73
N THR A 790 -29.18 9.49 20.73
CA THR A 790 -28.79 10.88 20.93
C THR A 790 -29.89 11.67 21.65
N ALA A 791 -31.16 11.47 21.30
CA ALA A 791 -32.29 12.06 22.00
C ALA A 791 -32.35 11.64 23.48
N LEU A 792 -32.13 10.36 23.75
CA LEU A 792 -32.18 9.77 25.09
C LEU A 792 -31.03 10.25 25.99
N MET A 793 -29.94 10.79 25.44
CA MET A 793 -28.95 11.53 26.24
C MET A 793 -29.47 12.88 26.73
N VAL A 794 -30.53 13.41 26.13
CA VAL A 794 -31.03 14.78 26.34
C VAL A 794 -32.37 14.82 27.08
N MET A 795 -33.26 13.87 26.82
CA MET A 795 -34.63 13.83 27.36
C MET A 795 -34.67 13.72 28.89
N PRO A 796 -35.60 14.37 29.60
CA PRO A 796 -35.82 14.16 31.04
C PRO A 796 -36.05 12.68 31.38
N ILE A 797 -35.70 12.24 32.59
CA ILE A 797 -35.79 10.82 33.00
C ILE A 797 -37.24 10.30 32.90
N GLU A 798 -38.23 11.11 33.30
CA GLU A 798 -39.64 10.73 33.20
C GLU A 798 -40.07 10.52 31.75
N ALA A 799 -39.49 11.30 30.82
CA ALA A 799 -39.72 11.13 29.39
C ALA A 799 -39.00 9.90 28.83
N VAL A 800 -37.81 9.56 29.34
CA VAL A 800 -37.09 8.31 29.01
C VAL A 800 -37.88 7.08 29.48
N GLU A 801 -38.44 7.11 30.70
CA GLU A 801 -39.31 6.05 31.22
C GLU A 801 -40.58 5.89 30.39
N THR A 802 -41.23 7.01 30.05
CA THR A 802 -42.43 7.01 29.18
C THR A 802 -42.08 6.48 27.77
N PHE A 803 -40.93 6.87 27.23
CA PHE A 803 -40.44 6.38 25.95
C PHE A 803 -40.27 4.86 25.96
N SER A 804 -39.69 4.30 27.03
CA SER A 804 -39.54 2.85 27.17
C SER A 804 -40.89 2.13 27.36
N GLN A 805 -41.83 2.69 28.14
CA GLN A 805 -43.16 2.09 28.33
C GLN A 805 -43.99 2.03 27.05
N THR A 806 -43.84 3.02 26.17
CA THR A 806 -44.55 3.08 24.89
C THR A 806 -43.90 2.23 23.80
N ARG A 807 -42.69 1.69 24.06
CA ARG A 807 -41.91 0.85 23.14
C ARG A 807 -41.35 -0.37 23.88
N PRO A 808 -42.21 -1.33 24.28
CA PRO A 808 -41.78 -2.51 25.00
C PRO A 808 -40.78 -3.38 24.20
N GLU A 809 -40.69 -3.20 22.88
CA GLU A 809 -39.72 -3.84 22.00
C GLU A 809 -38.31 -3.26 22.08
N ALA A 810 -38.12 -2.12 22.75
CA ALA A 810 -36.83 -1.47 22.93
C ALA A 810 -36.33 -1.62 24.36
N SER A 811 -35.04 -1.91 24.51
CA SER A 811 -34.37 -1.99 25.81
C SER A 811 -33.35 -0.86 25.93
N LEU A 812 -33.35 -0.16 27.07
CA LEU A 812 -32.52 1.00 27.33
C LEU A 812 -31.66 0.85 28.60
N LEU A 813 -30.37 1.11 28.47
CA LEU A 813 -29.42 1.14 29.58
C LEU A 813 -28.82 2.54 29.65
N LEU A 814 -28.94 3.21 30.79
CA LEU A 814 -28.44 4.56 31.01
C LEU A 814 -27.49 4.57 32.20
N VAL A 815 -26.32 5.18 31.99
CA VAL A 815 -25.30 5.42 33.01
C VAL A 815 -25.23 6.93 33.28
N PHE A 816 -25.49 7.32 34.53
CA PHE A 816 -25.42 8.70 34.98
C PHE A 816 -23.98 9.22 35.03
N ALA A 817 -23.80 10.55 35.05
CA ALA A 817 -22.50 11.18 35.17
C ALA A 817 -21.88 11.05 36.58
N ASP A 818 -22.70 10.82 37.60
CA ASP A 818 -22.25 10.41 38.93
C ASP A 818 -22.03 8.90 38.94
N ALA A 819 -20.78 8.46 39.07
CA ALA A 819 -20.42 7.05 39.12
C ALA A 819 -21.02 6.31 40.33
N ALA A 820 -21.45 7.02 41.38
CA ALA A 820 -22.12 6.44 42.54
C ALA A 820 -23.63 6.24 42.34
N ALA A 821 -24.23 6.86 41.32
CA ALA A 821 -25.64 6.70 41.03
C ALA A 821 -25.92 5.31 40.41
N PRO A 822 -27.02 4.65 40.79
CA PRO A 822 -27.38 3.37 40.19
C PRO A 822 -27.68 3.55 38.70
N LEU A 823 -27.17 2.63 37.89
CA LEU A 823 -27.52 2.53 36.47
C LEU A 823 -29.03 2.32 36.30
N LEU A 824 -29.61 2.95 35.28
CA LEU A 824 -31.03 2.81 34.94
C LEU A 824 -31.16 1.77 33.83
N ARG A 825 -31.90 0.69 34.12
CA ARG A 825 -32.26 -0.37 33.15
C ARG A 825 -33.76 -0.33 32.92
N LEU A 826 -34.16 -0.14 31.67
CA LEU A 826 -35.55 -0.16 31.24
C LEU A 826 -35.71 -1.16 30.09
N GLY A 827 -36.78 -1.97 30.11
CA GLY A 827 -36.94 -3.11 29.21
C GLY A 827 -36.18 -4.36 29.67
N ASP A 828 -36.22 -5.40 28.84
CA ASP A 828 -35.60 -6.70 29.13
C ASP A 828 -34.09 -6.67 28.82
N TRP A 829 -33.29 -6.34 29.84
CA TRP A 829 -31.84 -6.45 29.77
C TRP A 829 -31.35 -7.78 30.35
N PRO A 830 -30.52 -8.54 29.63
CA PRO A 830 -29.84 -9.68 30.23
C PRO A 830 -28.93 -9.23 31.37
N THR A 831 -28.91 -10.03 32.45
CA THR A 831 -28.02 -9.81 33.60
C THR A 831 -26.55 -9.96 33.19
N PRO A 832 -25.63 -9.18 33.81
CA PRO A 832 -24.19 -9.18 33.47
C PRO A 832 -23.50 -10.53 33.59
#